data_AF-A0A8H5URW8-F1
#
_entry.id   AF-A0A8H5URW8-F1
#
_cell.length_a   1.000
_cell.length_b   1.000
_cell.length_c   1.000
_cell.angle_alpha   90.00
_cell.angle_beta   90.00
_cell.angle_gamma   90.00
#
_symmetry.space_group_name_H-M   'P 1'
#
loop_
_entity.id
_entity.type
_entity.pdbx_description
1 polymer ?
#
loop_
_entity_poly.entity_id
_entity_poly.type
_entity_poly.pdbx_seq_one_letter_code
_entity_poly.pdbx_strand_id
1 'polypeptide(L)'
;MPGPIRQWPAWPEYTSETTASSKDPEFLEVKKAIISDYGAKALQESWIKVCKELQNITDEIIEKGNTIIPVFDTQQIFENGFSAEQEAEIKKIGSFVCRNTVPREEATVLYPDLKKYVADNKDSIQAWPKESPSMLVLYNSPTQNILRSHPNHLKLQRKLNELWKYSAGDTSPDPLVYLDGIRDRAPGQPFLGLGPHIDAGSLCRWADPTYRKVYDEIFSGRPEEHDAYDLEARKNANQELYRGPAHSTVLRTFQGWTALTPTAPREGTIMVYPNVKTVIAYLLLRPFFSPPKDPDHIMDAEKWTFDDSTGWFPGTMKPESQRLSRTSHPHLRLEECLIHMPEVQPGDTVWWHCDVCHAVDTEHLGKNNASVAFIAACPTTPANEAYVKDQLLATLEGRPSADYADGNDLNESTLKGYAGLGGLNDEARKAFGFYLLLQSVATGILGREIVHQLGQNPRKWSKVYSLSRSQKEEFPSNVEHRHIDLTGDADEVAKNLQGISAEYVFFAAYLEKADEQESWNVNGDMLQAFVDALVKSGIDKTLKRFLLVTGAKQYGVHLGPVKNPMLESDPWQTDQSTFPPNFYYRQQDILKKFCDKSNGRISWNVTYPNDVIGYARGNFMNLATAVGIYAAISKELGQDLIFPGSERFYTGFDSFTSADLHAKFCEWAVLEPSAANEAFNVVNGDVESWQNLWPKVAERFGTNVDASQFQKSHPLSSSTDLNPVPPLSLHEETSGLKGVTKPGKMEQTIDLTKWSQQEEVKEAWKRLAKRDGLDEKALEGATWGFLGFVLGRNFDLVISMSKARKLGWNEYEDSWEALSKVFDTLKDAKVLP
;
A
#
# COMPACT_ATOMS: atom_id res chain seq x y z
N MET A 1 -32.25 -35.52 -3.36
CA MET A 1 -31.18 -34.51 -3.45
C MET A 1 -31.45 -33.42 -2.43
N PRO A 2 -30.50 -33.07 -1.55
CA PRO A 2 -30.55 -31.77 -0.86
C PRO A 2 -30.24 -30.74 -1.94
N GLY A 3 -31.23 -30.03 -2.49
CA GLY A 3 -31.00 -29.34 -3.77
C GLY A 3 -31.86 -28.11 -4.01
N PRO A 4 -33.16 -28.26 -4.34
CA PRO A 4 -33.97 -27.13 -4.73
C PRO A 4 -34.45 -26.35 -3.50
N ILE A 5 -34.49 -25.03 -3.65
CA ILE A 5 -35.17 -24.11 -2.74
C ILE A 5 -36.66 -24.44 -2.81
N ARG A 6 -37.15 -25.22 -1.82
CA ARG A 6 -38.54 -25.70 -1.81
C ARG A 6 -39.57 -24.59 -1.59
N GLN A 7 -39.14 -23.53 -0.91
CA GLN A 7 -39.89 -22.32 -0.69
C GLN A 7 -38.92 -21.17 -0.85
N TRP A 8 -39.18 -20.27 -1.81
CA TRP A 8 -38.37 -19.09 -1.99
C TRP A 8 -38.32 -18.31 -0.68
N PRO A 9 -37.12 -18.00 -0.14
CA PRO A 9 -37.01 -17.18 1.04
C PRO A 9 -37.64 -15.82 0.82
N ALA A 10 -37.86 -15.06 1.89
CA ALA A 10 -38.37 -13.69 1.82
C ALA A 10 -37.33 -12.69 1.26
N TRP A 11 -36.54 -13.12 0.28
CA TRP A 11 -35.66 -12.26 -0.49
C TRP A 11 -36.47 -11.36 -1.43
N PRO A 12 -36.00 -10.12 -1.67
CA PRO A 12 -36.69 -9.19 -2.55
C PRO A 12 -36.83 -9.71 -3.99
N GLU A 13 -37.91 -9.29 -4.66
CA GLU A 13 -38.14 -9.50 -6.08
C GLU A 13 -38.01 -8.14 -6.81
N TYR A 14 -37.26 -8.12 -7.91
CA TYR A 14 -36.88 -6.87 -8.59
C TYR A 14 -37.64 -6.68 -9.91
N THR A 15 -38.89 -6.22 -9.85
CA THR A 15 -39.70 -5.94 -11.04
C THR A 15 -39.51 -4.50 -11.53
N SER A 16 -40.01 -4.18 -12.73
CA SER A 16 -39.99 -2.82 -13.30
C SER A 16 -40.83 -1.82 -12.50
N GLU A 17 -41.80 -2.31 -11.72
CA GLU A 17 -42.70 -1.47 -10.92
C GLU A 17 -42.10 -1.05 -9.57
N THR A 18 -41.06 -1.74 -9.09
CA THR A 18 -40.49 -1.55 -7.75
C THR A 18 -39.20 -0.73 -7.72
N THR A 19 -38.69 -0.27 -8.86
CA THR A 19 -37.34 0.33 -8.95
C THR A 19 -37.36 1.84 -9.12
N ALA A 20 -37.10 2.58 -8.03
CA ALA A 20 -36.87 4.04 -8.07
C ALA A 20 -35.67 4.42 -8.98
N SER A 21 -34.70 3.51 -9.14
CA SER A 21 -33.53 3.66 -10.01
C SER A 21 -33.88 3.79 -11.50
N SER A 22 -34.99 3.22 -11.95
CA SER A 22 -35.44 3.33 -13.36
C SER A 22 -35.78 4.76 -13.80
N LYS A 23 -35.94 5.68 -12.83
CA LYS A 23 -36.24 7.11 -13.07
C LYS A 23 -34.98 7.97 -13.15
N ASP A 24 -33.82 7.43 -12.81
CA ASP A 24 -32.55 8.12 -12.90
C ASP A 24 -32.11 8.15 -14.38
N PRO A 25 -31.90 9.35 -14.98
CA PRO A 25 -31.59 9.46 -16.40
C PRO A 25 -30.28 8.76 -16.79
N GLU A 26 -29.33 8.62 -15.87
CA GLU A 26 -28.02 8.01 -16.16
C GLU A 26 -28.15 6.54 -16.59
N PHE A 27 -29.12 5.80 -16.05
CA PHE A 27 -29.33 4.40 -16.46
C PHE A 27 -29.71 4.30 -17.94
N LEU A 28 -30.60 5.19 -18.42
CA LEU A 28 -30.98 5.21 -19.83
C LEU A 28 -29.82 5.71 -20.71
N GLU A 29 -29.03 6.67 -20.23
CA GLU A 29 -27.82 7.14 -20.93
C GLU A 29 -26.78 6.04 -21.10
N VAL A 30 -26.50 5.29 -20.03
CA VAL A 30 -25.60 4.12 -20.05
C VAL A 30 -26.11 3.06 -21.02
N LYS A 31 -27.41 2.74 -20.98
CA LYS A 31 -28.04 1.80 -21.93
C LYS A 31 -27.85 2.26 -23.37
N LYS A 32 -28.14 3.53 -23.67
CA LYS A 32 -27.98 4.11 -25.01
C LYS A 32 -26.53 4.14 -25.47
N ALA A 33 -25.58 4.41 -24.59
CA ALA A 33 -24.16 4.37 -24.90
C ALA A 33 -23.74 2.97 -25.37
N ILE A 34 -24.16 1.91 -24.67
CA ILE A 34 -23.87 0.52 -25.07
C ILE A 34 -24.54 0.16 -26.40
N ILE A 35 -25.80 0.55 -26.60
CA ILE A 35 -26.49 0.32 -27.88
C ILE A 35 -25.76 1.04 -29.03
N SER A 36 -25.25 2.24 -28.78
CA SER A 36 -24.46 3.00 -29.76
C SER A 36 -23.11 2.35 -30.06
N ASP A 37 -22.41 1.84 -29.03
CA ASP A 37 -21.08 1.25 -29.16
C ASP A 37 -21.12 -0.11 -29.88
N TYR A 38 -22.14 -0.94 -29.59
CA TYR A 38 -22.19 -2.35 -30.02
C TYR A 38 -23.29 -2.68 -31.03
N GLY A 39 -24.37 -1.90 -31.04
CA GLY A 39 -25.52 -2.10 -31.93
C GLY A 39 -26.55 -3.12 -31.41
N ALA A 40 -27.83 -2.79 -31.60
CA ALA A 40 -28.96 -3.62 -31.13
C ALA A 40 -28.93 -5.07 -31.69
N LYS A 41 -28.48 -5.25 -32.93
CA LYS A 41 -28.40 -6.58 -33.57
C LYS A 41 -27.41 -7.50 -32.85
N ALA A 42 -26.23 -6.99 -32.49
CA ALA A 42 -25.21 -7.76 -31.78
C ALA A 42 -25.72 -8.19 -30.39
N LEU A 43 -26.37 -7.27 -29.68
CA LEU A 43 -26.99 -7.56 -28.38
C LEU A 43 -28.10 -8.63 -28.48
N GLN A 44 -28.95 -8.57 -29.51
CA GLN A 44 -29.99 -9.57 -29.79
C GLN A 44 -29.40 -10.94 -30.11
N GLU A 45 -28.39 -11.00 -30.98
CA GLU A 45 -27.70 -12.25 -31.32
C GLU A 45 -27.05 -12.87 -30.07
N SER A 46 -26.41 -12.04 -29.24
CA SER A 46 -25.82 -12.46 -27.97
C SER A 46 -26.86 -13.03 -27.01
N TRP A 47 -28.00 -12.34 -26.84
CA TRP A 47 -29.08 -12.75 -25.95
C TRP A 47 -29.63 -14.13 -26.28
N ILE A 48 -29.93 -14.39 -27.56
CA ILE A 48 -30.47 -15.68 -28.00
C ILE A 48 -29.46 -16.80 -27.74
N LYS A 49 -28.18 -16.58 -28.07
CA LYS A 49 -27.10 -17.56 -27.80
C LYS A 49 -26.96 -17.87 -26.31
N VAL A 50 -26.93 -16.83 -25.47
CA VAL A 50 -26.76 -16.97 -24.02
C VAL A 50 -27.95 -17.67 -23.39
N CYS A 51 -29.18 -17.29 -23.70
CA CYS A 51 -30.37 -17.92 -23.12
C CYS A 51 -30.50 -19.40 -23.55
N LYS A 52 -30.11 -19.74 -24.79
CA LYS A 52 -30.06 -21.13 -25.24
C LYS A 52 -29.01 -21.94 -24.46
N GLU A 53 -27.81 -21.39 -24.28
CA GLU A 53 -26.78 -22.07 -23.49
C GLU A 53 -27.18 -22.21 -22.02
N LEU A 54 -27.88 -21.21 -21.48
CA LEU A 54 -28.36 -21.24 -20.10
C LEU A 54 -29.35 -22.39 -19.86
N GLN A 55 -30.13 -22.81 -20.86
CA GLN A 55 -30.98 -24.01 -20.75
C GLN A 55 -30.12 -25.26 -20.45
N ASN A 56 -29.05 -25.48 -21.24
CA ASN A 56 -28.12 -26.59 -21.03
C ASN A 56 -27.47 -26.53 -19.65
N ILE A 57 -27.03 -25.33 -19.22
CA ILE A 57 -26.42 -25.13 -17.91
C ILE A 57 -27.42 -25.41 -16.78
N THR A 58 -28.67 -24.95 -16.88
CA THR A 58 -29.68 -25.22 -15.85
C THR A 58 -29.96 -26.71 -15.72
N ASP A 59 -30.05 -27.44 -16.84
CA ASP A 59 -30.29 -28.89 -16.82
C ASP A 59 -29.11 -29.64 -16.19
N GLU A 60 -27.86 -29.26 -16.51
CA GLU A 60 -26.67 -29.83 -15.89
C GLU A 60 -26.63 -29.60 -14.37
N ILE A 61 -26.96 -28.39 -13.92
CA ILE A 61 -26.99 -28.05 -12.49
C ILE A 61 -28.08 -28.84 -11.77
N ILE A 62 -29.26 -28.96 -12.36
CA ILE A 62 -30.37 -29.71 -11.79
C ILE A 62 -30.02 -31.20 -11.68
N GLU A 63 -29.38 -31.76 -12.70
CA GLU A 63 -28.96 -33.15 -12.71
C GLU A 63 -27.89 -33.44 -11.65
N LYS A 64 -26.84 -32.62 -11.59
CA LYS A 64 -25.68 -32.86 -10.70
C LYS A 64 -25.90 -32.37 -9.27
N GLY A 65 -26.77 -31.39 -9.07
CA GLY A 65 -26.95 -30.72 -7.78
C GLY A 65 -25.62 -30.22 -7.20
N ASN A 66 -25.43 -30.38 -5.90
CA ASN A 66 -24.20 -29.93 -5.21
C ASN A 66 -22.92 -30.68 -5.64
N THR A 67 -23.02 -31.82 -6.33
CA THR A 67 -21.85 -32.57 -6.81
C THR A 67 -21.16 -31.91 -8.00
N ILE A 68 -21.78 -30.87 -8.60
CA ILE A 68 -21.15 -30.06 -9.65
C ILE A 68 -20.02 -29.17 -9.13
N ILE A 69 -19.97 -28.90 -7.82
CA ILE A 69 -18.91 -28.09 -7.22
C ILE A 69 -17.67 -28.97 -7.01
N PRO A 70 -16.56 -28.70 -7.70
CA PRO A 70 -15.36 -29.50 -7.56
C PRO A 70 -14.71 -29.30 -6.19
N VAL A 71 -14.04 -30.34 -5.73
CA VAL A 71 -13.35 -30.41 -4.45
C VAL A 71 -11.93 -30.90 -4.71
N PHE A 72 -10.95 -30.08 -4.34
CA PHE A 72 -9.54 -30.35 -4.56
C PHE A 72 -8.81 -30.55 -3.25
N ASP A 73 -7.74 -31.34 -3.27
CA ASP A 73 -6.78 -31.42 -2.17
C ASP A 73 -5.71 -30.32 -2.34
N THR A 74 -5.49 -29.51 -1.31
CA THR A 74 -4.56 -28.38 -1.40
C THR A 74 -3.11 -28.84 -1.60
N GLN A 75 -2.71 -29.97 -1.01
CA GLN A 75 -1.33 -30.46 -1.16
C GLN A 75 -1.07 -30.96 -2.58
N GLN A 76 -2.05 -31.62 -3.20
CA GLN A 76 -1.94 -32.01 -4.61
C GLN A 76 -1.76 -30.81 -5.54
N ILE A 77 -2.47 -29.70 -5.28
CA ILE A 77 -2.30 -28.43 -6.03
C ILE A 77 -0.88 -27.87 -5.83
N PHE A 78 -0.33 -27.98 -4.62
CA PHE A 78 1.01 -27.47 -4.33
C PHE A 78 2.14 -28.29 -4.94
N GLU A 79 1.94 -29.60 -5.08
CA GLU A 79 2.90 -30.52 -5.67
C GLU A 79 2.86 -30.45 -7.20
N ASN A 80 1.65 -30.43 -7.78
CA ASN A 80 1.46 -30.68 -9.22
C ASN A 80 0.86 -29.50 -9.99
N GLY A 81 0.39 -28.45 -9.30
CA GLY A 81 -0.49 -27.44 -9.90
C GLY A 81 -1.89 -28.00 -10.18
N PHE A 82 -2.74 -27.18 -10.80
CA PHE A 82 -4.00 -27.66 -11.36
C PHE A 82 -3.72 -28.38 -12.69
N SER A 83 -4.37 -29.53 -12.93
CA SER A 83 -4.34 -30.15 -14.27
C SER A 83 -5.16 -29.31 -15.25
N ALA A 84 -4.94 -29.50 -16.56
CA ALA A 84 -5.71 -28.79 -17.59
C ALA A 84 -7.23 -29.05 -17.47
N GLU A 85 -7.63 -30.26 -17.08
CA GLU A 85 -9.02 -30.61 -16.81
C GLU A 85 -9.58 -29.88 -15.59
N GLN A 86 -8.80 -29.80 -14.50
CA GLN A 86 -9.18 -29.07 -13.30
C GLN A 86 -9.29 -27.57 -13.58
N GLU A 87 -8.35 -26.99 -14.34
CA GLU A 87 -8.41 -25.58 -14.76
C GLU A 87 -9.66 -25.33 -15.61
N ALA A 88 -9.96 -26.20 -16.57
CA ALA A 88 -11.16 -26.07 -17.39
C ALA A 88 -12.45 -26.16 -16.56
N GLU A 89 -12.48 -27.07 -15.57
CA GLU A 89 -13.61 -27.20 -14.64
C GLU A 89 -13.75 -25.96 -13.75
N ILE A 90 -12.66 -25.46 -13.17
CA ILE A 90 -12.65 -24.21 -12.39
C ILE A 90 -13.14 -23.05 -13.24
N LYS A 91 -12.65 -22.91 -14.48
CA LYS A 91 -13.04 -21.80 -15.36
C LYS A 91 -14.50 -21.87 -15.80
N LYS A 92 -15.06 -23.07 -15.92
CA LYS A 92 -16.49 -23.28 -16.22
C LYS A 92 -17.36 -22.96 -15.01
N ILE A 93 -17.08 -23.61 -13.88
CA ILE A 93 -17.94 -23.59 -12.68
C ILE A 93 -17.75 -22.32 -11.86
N GLY A 94 -16.51 -21.87 -11.73
CA GLY A 94 -16.12 -20.68 -11.01
C GLY A 94 -16.20 -20.78 -9.50
N SER A 95 -16.59 -21.92 -8.93
CA SER A 95 -16.71 -22.13 -7.48
C SER A 95 -16.17 -23.49 -7.10
N PHE A 96 -15.41 -23.60 -6.02
CA PHE A 96 -14.78 -24.86 -5.60
C PHE A 96 -14.35 -24.84 -4.13
N VAL A 97 -14.04 -26.04 -3.61
CA VAL A 97 -13.49 -26.24 -2.27
C VAL A 97 -12.03 -26.72 -2.39
N CYS A 98 -11.13 -26.15 -1.59
CA CYS A 98 -9.78 -26.66 -1.38
C CYS A 98 -9.65 -27.21 0.03
N ARG A 99 -9.39 -28.52 0.14
CA ARG A 99 -9.30 -29.24 1.42
C ARG A 99 -7.98 -28.99 2.11
N ASN A 100 -8.02 -28.87 3.43
CA ASN A 100 -6.85 -28.86 4.29
C ASN A 100 -5.81 -27.80 3.85
N THR A 101 -6.28 -26.62 3.46
CA THR A 101 -5.40 -25.49 3.11
C THR A 101 -4.61 -25.06 4.34
N VAL A 102 -5.31 -24.86 5.46
CA VAL A 102 -4.71 -24.83 6.79
C VAL A 102 -4.90 -26.22 7.40
N PRO A 103 -3.86 -26.85 7.97
CA PRO A 103 -4.01 -28.15 8.63
C PRO A 103 -5.16 -28.13 9.63
N ARG A 104 -6.04 -29.14 9.56
CA ARG A 104 -7.25 -29.19 10.39
C ARG A 104 -6.97 -29.00 11.89
N GLU A 105 -5.88 -29.57 12.37
CA GLU A 105 -5.46 -29.48 13.77
C GLU A 105 -5.14 -28.03 14.18
N GLU A 106 -4.48 -27.28 13.30
CA GLU A 106 -4.19 -25.85 13.48
C GLU A 106 -5.46 -25.00 13.39
N ALA A 107 -6.32 -25.26 12.41
CA ALA A 107 -7.55 -24.50 12.24
C ALA A 107 -8.56 -24.72 13.39
N THR A 108 -8.60 -25.92 13.96
CA THR A 108 -9.55 -26.29 15.03
C THR A 108 -9.33 -25.48 16.30
N VAL A 109 -8.08 -25.09 16.61
CA VAL A 109 -7.79 -24.28 17.82
C VAL A 109 -8.17 -22.81 17.66
N LEU A 110 -8.26 -22.31 16.41
CA LEU A 110 -8.51 -20.90 16.14
C LEU A 110 -9.95 -20.45 16.48
N TYR A 111 -10.94 -21.35 16.41
CA TYR A 111 -12.32 -21.00 16.73
C TYR A 111 -12.52 -20.72 18.23
N PRO A 112 -12.08 -21.58 19.18
CA PRO A 112 -12.05 -21.23 20.59
C PRO A 112 -11.32 -19.91 20.90
N ASP A 113 -10.18 -19.66 20.25
CA ASP A 113 -9.41 -18.42 20.43
C ASP A 113 -10.19 -17.19 19.97
N LEU A 114 -10.84 -17.27 18.81
CA LEU A 114 -11.75 -16.24 18.32
C LEU A 114 -12.91 -15.99 19.29
N LYS A 115 -13.56 -17.06 19.78
CA LYS A 115 -14.68 -16.92 20.73
C LYS A 115 -14.24 -16.24 22.02
N LYS A 116 -13.04 -16.57 22.51
CA LYS A 116 -12.44 -15.90 23.66
C LYS A 116 -12.16 -14.44 23.36
N TYR A 117 -11.52 -14.13 22.24
CA TYR A 117 -11.19 -12.76 21.83
C TYR A 117 -12.46 -11.90 21.71
N VAL A 118 -13.50 -12.41 21.08
CA VAL A 118 -14.80 -11.71 20.96
C VAL A 118 -15.46 -11.52 22.33
N ALA A 119 -15.43 -12.55 23.19
CA ALA A 119 -16.00 -12.45 24.54
C ALA A 119 -15.28 -11.42 25.43
N ASP A 120 -13.95 -11.37 25.33
CA ASP A 120 -13.10 -10.41 26.05
C ASP A 120 -13.32 -8.96 25.59
N ASN A 121 -13.88 -8.75 24.40
CA ASN A 121 -14.05 -7.46 23.73
C ASN A 121 -15.50 -7.17 23.32
N LYS A 122 -16.46 -7.84 23.94
CA LYS A 122 -17.89 -7.83 23.54
C LYS A 122 -18.55 -6.45 23.56
N ASP A 123 -18.02 -5.51 24.34
CA ASP A 123 -18.56 -4.16 24.49
C ASP A 123 -18.08 -3.23 23.37
N SER A 124 -17.08 -3.64 22.57
CA SER A 124 -16.49 -2.88 21.48
C SER A 124 -16.79 -3.47 20.10
N ILE A 125 -16.77 -4.80 19.97
CA ILE A 125 -16.98 -5.48 18.68
C ILE A 125 -18.48 -5.47 18.34
N GLN A 126 -18.81 -4.78 17.24
CA GLN A 126 -20.17 -4.79 16.68
C GLN A 126 -20.39 -5.98 15.75
N ALA A 127 -21.66 -6.32 15.49
CA ALA A 127 -22.01 -7.35 14.53
C ALA A 127 -23.37 -7.09 13.85
N TRP A 128 -23.50 -7.54 12.60
CA TRP A 128 -24.71 -7.38 11.79
C TRP A 128 -25.26 -8.72 11.28
N PRO A 129 -26.55 -8.79 10.90
CA PRO A 129 -27.60 -7.80 11.16
C PRO A 129 -27.91 -7.69 12.66
N LYS A 130 -28.42 -6.54 13.11
CA LYS A 130 -28.61 -6.24 14.54
C LYS A 130 -29.53 -7.22 15.27
N GLU A 131 -30.54 -7.72 14.57
CA GLU A 131 -31.57 -8.63 15.08
C GLU A 131 -31.06 -10.07 15.20
N SER A 132 -30.03 -10.40 14.44
CA SER A 132 -29.40 -11.72 14.42
C SER A 132 -27.90 -11.56 14.10
N PRO A 133 -27.10 -11.04 15.06
CA PRO A 133 -25.71 -10.72 14.81
C PRO A 133 -24.92 -11.96 14.41
N SER A 134 -24.25 -11.89 13.27
CA SER A 134 -23.48 -13.03 12.73
C SER A 134 -22.26 -12.61 11.93
N MET A 135 -22.22 -11.39 11.40
CA MET A 135 -21.07 -10.81 10.71
C MET A 135 -20.39 -9.83 11.66
N LEU A 136 -19.20 -10.18 12.15
CA LEU A 136 -18.43 -9.37 13.10
C LEU A 136 -17.72 -8.23 12.37
N VAL A 137 -17.87 -7.01 12.88
CA VAL A 137 -17.11 -5.82 12.46
C VAL A 137 -15.75 -5.89 13.16
N LEU A 138 -14.88 -6.76 12.62
CA LEU A 138 -13.57 -7.11 13.16
C LEU A 138 -12.68 -7.53 12.00
N TYR A 139 -11.55 -6.86 11.79
CA TYR A 139 -10.75 -6.96 10.57
C TYR A 139 -9.29 -7.31 10.82
N ASN A 140 -8.78 -7.19 12.04
CA ASN A 140 -7.36 -7.36 12.36
C ASN A 140 -7.11 -8.17 13.65
N SER A 141 -7.97 -9.17 13.92
CA SER A 141 -7.77 -10.08 15.05
C SER A 141 -6.59 -11.04 14.85
N PRO A 142 -6.01 -11.59 15.94
CA PRO A 142 -4.97 -12.61 15.85
C PRO A 142 -5.37 -13.81 14.97
N THR A 143 -6.62 -14.30 15.11
CA THR A 143 -7.14 -15.42 14.31
C THR A 143 -7.12 -15.10 12.81
N GLN A 144 -7.56 -13.90 12.40
CA GLN A 144 -7.53 -13.49 11.00
C GLN A 144 -6.10 -13.39 10.47
N ASN A 145 -5.19 -12.80 11.24
CA ASN A 145 -3.81 -12.60 10.81
C ASN A 145 -3.05 -13.92 10.71
N ILE A 146 -3.31 -14.89 11.59
CA ILE A 146 -2.77 -16.25 11.48
C ILE A 146 -3.21 -16.89 10.17
N LEU A 147 -4.50 -16.83 9.83
CA LEU A 147 -5.02 -17.43 8.59
C LEU A 147 -4.47 -16.74 7.34
N ARG A 148 -4.44 -15.40 7.31
CA ARG A 148 -3.96 -14.61 6.14
C ARG A 148 -2.47 -14.76 5.91
N SER A 149 -1.68 -14.89 6.97
CA SER A 149 -0.23 -15.06 6.89
C SER A 149 0.23 -16.52 6.78
N HIS A 150 -0.72 -17.47 6.81
CA HIS A 150 -0.38 -18.88 6.71
C HIS A 150 0.28 -19.19 5.35
N PRO A 151 1.45 -19.85 5.32
CA PRO A 151 2.20 -20.09 4.07
C PRO A 151 1.39 -20.80 2.98
N ASN A 152 0.62 -21.84 3.35
CA ASN A 152 -0.25 -22.53 2.40
C ASN A 152 -1.32 -21.60 1.83
N HIS A 153 -1.82 -20.65 2.61
CA HIS A 153 -2.86 -19.75 2.13
C HIS A 153 -2.28 -18.77 1.10
N LEU A 154 -1.11 -18.19 1.36
CA LEU A 154 -0.41 -17.32 0.40
C LEU A 154 -0.02 -18.09 -0.87
N LYS A 155 0.48 -19.32 -0.73
CA LYS A 155 0.80 -20.20 -1.86
C LYS A 155 -0.43 -20.54 -2.69
N LEU A 156 -1.57 -20.86 -2.06
CA LEU A 156 -2.81 -21.16 -2.77
C LEU A 156 -3.33 -19.93 -3.51
N GLN A 157 -3.38 -18.76 -2.88
CA GLN A 157 -3.80 -17.52 -3.54
C GLN A 157 -2.96 -17.23 -4.80
N ARG A 158 -1.63 -17.42 -4.74
CA ARG A 158 -0.75 -17.30 -5.91
C ARG A 158 -1.17 -18.25 -7.04
N LYS A 159 -1.45 -19.53 -6.72
CA LYS A 159 -1.96 -20.51 -7.68
C LYS A 159 -3.32 -20.16 -8.27
N LEU A 160 -4.20 -19.54 -7.50
CA LEU A 160 -5.50 -19.07 -8.01
C LEU A 160 -5.33 -17.86 -8.94
N ASN A 161 -4.44 -16.94 -8.61
CA ASN A 161 -4.14 -15.79 -9.47
C ASN A 161 -3.46 -16.20 -10.79
N GLU A 162 -2.65 -17.27 -10.79
CA GLU A 162 -2.04 -17.85 -11.99
C GLU A 162 -3.06 -18.38 -13.02
N LEU A 163 -4.31 -18.66 -12.62
CA LEU A 163 -5.38 -19.10 -13.55
C LEU A 163 -5.82 -18.00 -14.52
N TRP A 164 -5.51 -16.74 -14.20
CA TRP A 164 -5.91 -15.58 -14.97
C TRP A 164 -4.87 -15.19 -16.01
N LYS A 165 -5.33 -14.71 -17.15
CA LYS A 165 -4.48 -14.14 -18.20
C LYS A 165 -4.19 -12.68 -17.88
N TYR A 166 -2.92 -12.31 -17.88
CA TYR A 166 -2.44 -10.94 -17.67
C TYR A 166 -1.13 -10.71 -18.42
N SER A 167 -0.84 -9.44 -18.70
CA SER A 167 0.46 -8.98 -19.17
C SER A 167 1.37 -8.69 -17.97
N ALA A 168 2.55 -9.29 -17.96
CA ALA A 168 3.58 -9.03 -16.94
C ALA A 168 4.05 -7.57 -16.98
N GLY A 169 4.52 -7.05 -15.84
CA GLY A 169 4.94 -5.66 -15.68
C GLY A 169 4.73 -5.23 -14.23
N ASP A 170 3.80 -4.30 -14.03
CA ASP A 170 3.29 -3.89 -12.71
C ASP A 170 2.20 -4.82 -12.16
N THR A 171 1.86 -5.87 -12.91
CA THR A 171 0.84 -6.87 -12.58
C THR A 171 1.50 -8.23 -12.39
N SER A 172 1.18 -8.93 -11.30
CA SER A 172 1.70 -10.27 -11.03
C SER A 172 0.72 -11.12 -10.20
N PRO A 173 0.90 -12.46 -10.16
CA PRO A 173 0.03 -13.34 -9.40
C PRO A 173 0.37 -13.35 -7.91
N ASP A 174 1.44 -12.65 -7.49
CA ASP A 174 1.81 -12.56 -6.08
C ASP A 174 0.63 -12.00 -5.27
N PRO A 175 0.29 -12.63 -4.13
CA PRO A 175 -0.88 -12.26 -3.36
C PRO A 175 -0.64 -10.99 -2.54
N LEU A 176 -1.64 -10.12 -2.54
CA LEU A 176 -1.78 -9.04 -1.57
C LEU A 176 -2.90 -9.37 -0.57
N VAL A 177 -2.73 -8.99 0.69
CA VAL A 177 -3.71 -9.26 1.75
C VAL A 177 -4.71 -8.12 1.85
N TYR A 178 -5.98 -8.45 1.58
CA TYR A 178 -7.14 -7.60 1.87
C TYR A 178 -7.74 -7.97 3.23
N LEU A 179 -7.94 -6.99 4.11
CA LEU A 179 -8.55 -7.21 5.43
C LEU A 179 -10.08 -7.18 5.31
N ASP A 180 -10.73 -8.30 5.64
CA ASP A 180 -12.19 -8.48 5.60
C ASP A 180 -12.70 -9.10 6.92
N GLY A 181 -14.01 -9.15 7.13
CA GLY A 181 -14.63 -9.55 8.38
C GLY A 181 -14.57 -11.04 8.72
N ILE A 182 -15.27 -11.40 9.79
CA ILE A 182 -15.52 -12.79 10.21
C ILE A 182 -17.03 -13.00 10.29
N ARG A 183 -17.49 -14.20 9.91
CA ARG A 183 -18.83 -14.66 10.23
C ARG A 183 -18.77 -15.69 11.37
N ASP A 184 -19.66 -15.58 12.34
CA ASP A 184 -19.91 -16.57 13.40
C ASP A 184 -21.42 -16.65 13.65
N ARG A 185 -22.11 -17.58 12.97
CA ARG A 185 -23.57 -17.70 12.99
C ARG A 185 -24.01 -18.92 13.81
N ALA A 186 -24.90 -18.73 14.79
CA ALA A 186 -25.35 -19.83 15.65
C ALA A 186 -26.43 -20.71 14.98
N PRO A 187 -26.52 -22.00 15.35
CA PRO A 187 -27.62 -22.88 14.93
C PRO A 187 -29.01 -22.27 15.15
N GLY A 188 -29.91 -22.49 14.19
CA GLY A 188 -31.30 -22.02 14.24
C GLY A 188 -31.48 -20.52 13.94
N GLN A 189 -30.40 -19.75 13.79
CA GLN A 189 -30.47 -18.32 13.49
C GLN A 189 -30.77 -18.10 12.00
N PRO A 190 -31.90 -17.49 11.61
CA PRO A 190 -32.19 -17.18 10.21
C PRO A 190 -31.30 -16.03 9.70
N PHE A 191 -31.01 -16.02 8.41
CA PHE A 191 -30.25 -14.94 7.77
C PHE A 191 -30.87 -14.57 6.41
N LEU A 192 -31.57 -13.45 6.35
CA LEU A 192 -32.26 -13.01 5.12
C LEU A 192 -31.52 -11.88 4.38
N GLY A 193 -30.41 -11.38 4.95
CA GLY A 193 -29.76 -10.15 4.49
C GLY A 193 -29.04 -10.25 3.13
N LEU A 194 -28.72 -11.46 2.64
CA LEU A 194 -27.95 -11.66 1.42
C LEU A 194 -28.58 -12.73 0.53
N GLY A 195 -29.58 -12.32 -0.26
CA GLY A 195 -30.09 -13.11 -1.39
C GLY A 195 -29.12 -13.21 -2.56
N PRO A 196 -29.53 -13.77 -3.71
CA PRO A 196 -28.67 -13.96 -4.86
C PRO A 196 -28.09 -12.63 -5.36
N HIS A 197 -26.77 -12.52 -5.37
CA HIS A 197 -26.07 -11.30 -5.77
C HIS A 197 -24.68 -11.60 -6.35
N ILE A 198 -24.10 -10.57 -6.97
CA ILE A 198 -22.71 -10.51 -7.43
C ILE A 198 -22.13 -9.20 -6.91
N ASP A 199 -20.98 -9.26 -6.22
CA ASP A 199 -20.29 -8.07 -5.70
C ASP A 199 -19.50 -7.35 -6.78
N ALA A 200 -18.41 -6.65 -6.43
CA ALA A 200 -17.58 -5.89 -7.38
C ALA A 200 -18.42 -4.87 -8.17
N GLY A 201 -19.34 -4.21 -7.47
CA GLY A 201 -20.18 -3.15 -8.01
C GLY A 201 -21.53 -3.62 -8.57
N SER A 202 -22.29 -2.69 -9.14
CA SER A 202 -23.57 -2.98 -9.81
C SER A 202 -23.65 -2.19 -11.11
N LEU A 203 -24.17 -0.95 -11.10
CA LEU A 203 -24.28 -0.14 -12.33
C LEU A 203 -22.91 0.13 -12.99
N CYS A 204 -21.82 0.19 -12.22
CA CYS A 204 -20.48 0.45 -12.73
C CYS A 204 -20.02 -0.56 -13.81
N ARG A 205 -20.53 -1.80 -13.81
CA ARG A 205 -20.25 -2.79 -14.88
C ARG A 205 -20.65 -2.30 -16.27
N TRP A 206 -21.73 -1.53 -16.34
CA TRP A 206 -22.24 -0.94 -17.58
C TRP A 206 -21.77 0.51 -17.74
N ALA A 207 -21.66 1.27 -16.64
CA ALA A 207 -21.36 2.69 -16.71
C ALA A 207 -19.88 3.00 -16.92
N ASP A 208 -18.97 2.27 -16.27
CA ASP A 208 -17.53 2.46 -16.43
C ASP A 208 -17.06 1.93 -17.79
N PRO A 209 -16.52 2.78 -18.69
CA PRO A 209 -16.09 2.33 -20.02
C PRO A 209 -15.00 1.25 -19.96
N THR A 210 -14.15 1.25 -18.94
CA THR A 210 -13.10 0.22 -18.77
C THR A 210 -13.70 -1.10 -18.31
N TYR A 211 -14.63 -1.08 -17.36
CA TYR A 211 -15.35 -2.27 -16.92
C TYR A 211 -16.19 -2.86 -18.06
N ARG A 212 -16.82 -2.03 -18.90
CA ARG A 212 -17.52 -2.51 -20.11
C ARG A 212 -16.63 -3.33 -21.03
N LYS A 213 -15.37 -2.93 -21.21
CA LYS A 213 -14.40 -3.66 -22.06
C LYS A 213 -14.06 -5.05 -21.55
N VAL A 214 -14.24 -5.32 -20.25
CA VAL A 214 -14.13 -6.69 -19.72
C VAL A 214 -15.13 -7.63 -20.40
N TYR A 215 -16.26 -7.08 -20.85
CA TYR A 215 -17.39 -7.81 -21.41
C TYR A 215 -17.61 -7.53 -22.91
N ASP A 216 -16.57 -7.05 -23.60
CA ASP A 216 -16.66 -6.59 -24.99
C ASP A 216 -17.23 -7.64 -25.94
N GLU A 217 -16.78 -8.89 -25.80
CA GLU A 217 -17.24 -10.02 -26.60
C GLU A 217 -18.73 -10.33 -26.40
N ILE A 218 -19.24 -10.17 -25.17
CA ILE A 218 -20.66 -10.37 -24.86
C ILE A 218 -21.50 -9.32 -25.58
N PHE A 219 -21.13 -8.05 -25.45
CA PHE A 219 -21.89 -6.96 -26.09
C PHE A 219 -21.76 -6.98 -27.61
N SER A 220 -20.64 -7.49 -28.14
CA SER A 220 -20.36 -7.62 -29.57
C SER A 220 -21.02 -8.84 -30.26
N GLY A 221 -21.89 -9.58 -29.59
CA GLY A 221 -22.60 -10.72 -30.19
C GLY A 221 -21.80 -12.03 -30.25
N ARG A 222 -20.66 -12.08 -29.56
CA ARG A 222 -19.75 -13.25 -29.47
C ARG A 222 -19.58 -13.73 -28.02
N PRO A 223 -20.67 -13.98 -27.27
CA PRO A 223 -20.57 -14.40 -25.86
C PRO A 223 -19.76 -15.69 -25.67
N GLU A 224 -19.67 -16.55 -26.69
CA GLU A 224 -18.83 -17.74 -26.73
C GLU A 224 -17.33 -17.45 -26.73
N GLU A 225 -16.89 -16.24 -27.09
CA GLU A 225 -15.48 -15.81 -27.09
C GLU A 225 -15.07 -15.13 -25.78
N HIS A 226 -16.03 -14.75 -24.93
CA HIS A 226 -15.73 -14.12 -23.65
C HIS A 226 -14.89 -15.03 -22.74
N ASP A 227 -13.75 -14.50 -22.29
CA ASP A 227 -12.92 -15.10 -21.24
C ASP A 227 -13.13 -14.35 -19.93
N ALA A 228 -13.79 -15.01 -18.96
CA ALA A 228 -14.01 -14.43 -17.64
C ALA A 228 -12.69 -14.24 -16.85
N TYR A 229 -11.62 -14.93 -17.28
CA TYR A 229 -10.32 -14.97 -16.62
C TYR A 229 -9.27 -14.05 -17.27
N ASP A 230 -9.68 -13.08 -18.09
CA ASP A 230 -8.79 -12.04 -18.61
C ASP A 230 -8.77 -10.82 -17.66
N LEU A 231 -7.58 -10.50 -17.13
CA LEU A 231 -7.35 -9.39 -16.19
C LEU A 231 -7.09 -8.05 -16.88
N GLU A 232 -6.80 -8.00 -18.18
CA GLU A 232 -6.17 -6.82 -18.79
C GLU A 232 -7.03 -5.55 -18.71
N ALA A 233 -8.31 -5.67 -19.04
CA ALA A 233 -9.26 -4.58 -18.82
C ALA A 233 -9.68 -4.49 -17.35
N ARG A 234 -9.86 -5.64 -16.69
CA ARG A 234 -10.44 -5.71 -15.33
C ARG A 234 -9.56 -5.05 -14.27
N LYS A 235 -8.24 -5.16 -14.38
CA LYS A 235 -7.27 -4.56 -13.45
C LYS A 235 -7.31 -3.03 -13.41
N ASN A 236 -7.92 -2.41 -14.42
CA ASN A 236 -8.07 -0.96 -14.55
C ASN A 236 -9.53 -0.50 -14.47
N ALA A 237 -10.48 -1.43 -14.24
CA ALA A 237 -11.89 -1.12 -14.15
C ALA A 237 -12.22 -0.40 -12.84
N ASN A 238 -13.05 0.64 -12.91
CA ASN A 238 -13.47 1.36 -11.71
C ASN A 238 -14.73 0.71 -11.10
N GLN A 239 -14.51 -0.28 -10.23
CA GLN A 239 -15.59 -0.97 -9.52
C GLN A 239 -16.33 -0.05 -8.54
N GLU A 240 -15.68 1.04 -8.11
CA GLU A 240 -16.21 2.03 -7.17
C GLU A 240 -16.73 3.31 -7.84
N LEU A 241 -17.01 3.29 -9.14
CA LEU A 241 -17.56 4.45 -9.84
C LEU A 241 -18.75 5.08 -9.10
N TYR A 242 -19.52 4.25 -8.39
CA TYR A 242 -20.56 4.67 -7.46
C TYR A 242 -20.29 4.14 -6.06
N ARG A 243 -19.34 4.73 -5.35
CA ARG A 243 -18.93 4.29 -4.00
C ARG A 243 -20.11 4.02 -3.07
N GLY A 244 -20.08 2.87 -2.40
CA GLY A 244 -21.05 2.47 -1.41
C GLY A 244 -20.51 1.40 -0.47
N PRO A 245 -21.18 1.15 0.67
CA PRO A 245 -20.69 0.26 1.73
C PRO A 245 -20.64 -1.23 1.33
N ALA A 246 -21.21 -1.60 0.19
CA ALA A 246 -21.17 -2.96 -0.35
C ALA A 246 -20.03 -3.18 -1.38
N HIS A 247 -19.25 -2.15 -1.69
CA HIS A 247 -18.17 -2.23 -2.67
C HIS A 247 -16.83 -2.47 -1.99
N SER A 248 -15.90 -2.99 -2.78
CA SER A 248 -14.51 -3.08 -2.39
C SER A 248 -13.66 -2.35 -3.41
N THR A 249 -12.66 -1.59 -2.95
CA THR A 249 -11.74 -0.89 -3.86
C THR A 249 -10.77 -1.87 -4.53
N VAL A 250 -10.53 -3.04 -3.93
CA VAL A 250 -9.57 -4.02 -4.46
C VAL A 250 -10.17 -4.94 -5.51
N LEU A 251 -9.37 -5.20 -6.54
CA LEU A 251 -9.60 -6.31 -7.44
C LEU A 251 -9.34 -7.64 -6.72
N ARG A 252 -10.43 -8.35 -6.46
CA ARG A 252 -10.42 -9.74 -5.99
C ARG A 252 -10.65 -10.65 -7.19
N THR A 253 -9.69 -11.50 -7.54
CA THR A 253 -9.86 -12.50 -8.61
C THR A 253 -10.85 -13.57 -8.15
N PHE A 254 -10.68 -14.03 -6.92
CA PHE A 254 -11.62 -14.87 -6.23
C PHE A 254 -11.98 -14.24 -4.90
N GLN A 255 -13.27 -14.23 -4.60
CA GLN A 255 -13.71 -14.15 -3.22
C GLN A 255 -13.54 -15.52 -2.56
N GLY A 256 -13.42 -15.53 -1.24
CA GLY A 256 -13.25 -16.77 -0.52
C GLY A 256 -13.34 -16.63 0.98
N TRP A 257 -13.42 -17.77 1.65
CA TRP A 257 -13.34 -17.85 3.09
C TRP A 257 -12.66 -19.15 3.55
N THR A 258 -12.07 -19.08 4.75
CA THR A 258 -11.51 -20.25 5.44
C THR A 258 -12.48 -20.71 6.54
N ALA A 259 -12.81 -22.00 6.56
CA ALA A 259 -13.65 -22.60 7.59
C ALA A 259 -12.95 -22.62 8.96
N LEU A 260 -13.64 -22.11 9.99
CA LEU A 260 -13.24 -22.27 11.39
C LEU A 260 -14.01 -23.41 12.07
N THR A 261 -15.19 -23.74 11.56
CA THR A 261 -16.05 -24.83 12.04
C THR A 261 -16.59 -25.67 10.88
N PRO A 262 -17.01 -26.93 11.13
CA PRO A 262 -17.66 -27.73 10.11
C PRO A 262 -19.01 -27.12 9.68
N THR A 263 -19.27 -27.08 8.38
CA THR A 263 -20.61 -26.74 7.83
C THR A 263 -20.92 -27.60 6.61
N ALA A 264 -22.19 -28.01 6.49
CA ALA A 264 -22.71 -28.75 5.35
C ALA A 264 -23.89 -27.99 4.69
N PRO A 265 -24.44 -28.47 3.55
CA PRO A 265 -25.68 -27.93 2.99
C PRO A 265 -26.79 -27.81 4.05
N ARG A 266 -27.47 -26.66 4.10
CA ARG A 266 -28.49 -26.29 5.11
C ARG A 266 -27.97 -26.01 6.51
N GLU A 267 -26.66 -25.93 6.70
CA GLU A 267 -26.03 -25.61 7.97
C GLU A 267 -25.44 -24.19 7.99
N GLY A 268 -26.10 -23.22 7.36
CA GLY A 268 -25.69 -21.81 7.41
C GLY A 268 -24.48 -21.49 6.53
N THR A 269 -24.23 -22.32 5.51
CA THR A 269 -23.13 -22.16 4.54
C THR A 269 -23.47 -21.09 3.47
N ILE A 270 -22.75 -21.11 2.35
CA ILE A 270 -22.99 -20.30 1.16
C ILE A 270 -23.70 -21.13 0.09
N MET A 271 -24.48 -20.47 -0.76
CA MET A 271 -25.01 -21.03 -2.00
C MET A 271 -24.42 -20.29 -3.20
N VAL A 272 -24.21 -20.99 -4.29
CA VAL A 272 -23.59 -20.46 -5.52
C VAL A 272 -24.38 -20.91 -6.75
N TYR A 273 -24.28 -20.11 -7.81
CA TYR A 273 -24.69 -20.50 -9.14
C TYR A 273 -23.43 -20.97 -9.92
N PRO A 274 -23.26 -22.28 -10.15
CA PRO A 274 -22.01 -22.89 -10.62
C PRO A 274 -21.77 -22.74 -12.14
N ASN A 275 -21.77 -21.50 -12.62
CA ASN A 275 -21.33 -21.14 -13.97
C ASN A 275 -20.98 -19.65 -14.01
N VAL A 276 -19.76 -19.30 -14.42
CA VAL A 276 -19.34 -17.88 -14.48
C VAL A 276 -19.82 -17.22 -15.76
N LYS A 277 -19.35 -17.76 -16.90
CA LYS A 277 -19.38 -17.12 -18.20
C LYS A 277 -20.79 -16.84 -18.70
N THR A 278 -21.66 -17.83 -18.67
CA THR A 278 -23.02 -17.70 -19.23
C THR A 278 -23.91 -16.86 -18.32
N VAL A 279 -23.73 -16.97 -17.00
CA VAL A 279 -24.51 -16.20 -16.02
C VAL A 279 -24.18 -14.71 -16.08
N ILE A 280 -22.89 -14.34 -16.13
CA ILE A 280 -22.51 -12.93 -16.25
C ILE A 280 -22.97 -12.35 -17.59
N ALA A 281 -22.86 -13.11 -18.67
CA ALA A 281 -23.36 -12.68 -19.98
C ALA A 281 -24.88 -12.44 -19.96
N TYR A 282 -25.64 -13.36 -19.36
CA TYR A 282 -27.09 -13.21 -19.22
C TYR A 282 -27.44 -11.96 -18.43
N LEU A 283 -26.79 -11.76 -17.28
CA LEU A 283 -27.00 -10.60 -16.43
C LEU A 283 -26.71 -9.28 -17.16
N LEU A 284 -25.62 -9.20 -17.90
CA LEU A 284 -25.22 -7.98 -18.62
C LEU A 284 -26.16 -7.63 -19.77
N LEU A 285 -26.72 -8.64 -20.44
CA LEU A 285 -27.66 -8.47 -21.54
C LEU A 285 -29.10 -8.22 -21.06
N ARG A 286 -29.45 -8.72 -19.87
CA ARG A 286 -30.82 -8.66 -19.35
C ARG A 286 -31.47 -7.26 -19.37
N PRO A 287 -30.78 -6.14 -19.10
CA PRO A 287 -31.37 -4.79 -19.17
C PRO A 287 -31.90 -4.39 -20.55
N PHE A 288 -31.47 -5.04 -21.63
CA PHE A 288 -31.84 -4.69 -23.00
C PHE A 288 -33.09 -5.43 -23.50
N PHE A 289 -33.72 -6.28 -22.69
CA PHE A 289 -34.84 -7.13 -23.12
C PHE A 289 -36.01 -7.07 -22.15
N SER A 290 -37.20 -6.76 -22.66
CA SER A 290 -38.46 -6.81 -21.92
C SER A 290 -39.13 -8.18 -22.06
N PRO A 291 -39.70 -8.74 -20.97
CA PRO A 291 -40.33 -10.05 -21.00
C PRO A 291 -41.58 -10.04 -21.90
N PRO A 292 -41.92 -11.17 -22.56
CA PRO A 292 -43.19 -11.31 -23.25
C PRO A 292 -44.36 -11.22 -22.27
N LYS A 293 -45.51 -10.73 -22.75
CA LYS A 293 -46.73 -10.61 -21.93
C LYS A 293 -47.34 -11.96 -21.56
N ASP A 294 -47.12 -12.96 -22.40
CA ASP A 294 -47.60 -14.32 -22.20
C ASP A 294 -46.59 -15.11 -21.34
N PRO A 295 -46.96 -15.56 -20.13
CA PRO A 295 -46.06 -16.30 -19.25
C PRO A 295 -45.48 -17.56 -19.88
N ASP A 296 -46.19 -18.22 -20.80
CA ASP A 296 -45.74 -19.45 -21.45
C ASP A 296 -44.55 -19.20 -22.39
N HIS A 297 -44.34 -17.94 -22.80
CA HIS A 297 -43.23 -17.53 -23.66
C HIS A 297 -42.01 -17.02 -22.87
N ILE A 298 -42.04 -16.94 -21.54
CA ILE A 298 -40.95 -16.36 -20.74
C ILE A 298 -39.60 -17.04 -20.99
N MET A 299 -39.60 -18.36 -21.20
CA MET A 299 -38.37 -19.14 -21.44
C MET A 299 -37.91 -19.15 -22.90
N ASP A 300 -38.72 -18.59 -23.82
CA ASP A 300 -38.39 -18.47 -25.24
C ASP A 300 -37.73 -17.10 -25.50
N ALA A 301 -36.40 -17.10 -25.57
CA ALA A 301 -35.59 -15.91 -25.75
C ALA A 301 -35.95 -15.08 -26.99
N GLU A 302 -36.48 -15.71 -28.06
CA GLU A 302 -36.87 -15.02 -29.30
C GLU A 302 -38.16 -14.20 -29.15
N LYS A 303 -38.96 -14.47 -28.10
CA LYS A 303 -40.20 -13.74 -27.80
C LYS A 303 -39.97 -12.50 -26.96
N TRP A 304 -38.77 -12.29 -26.45
CA TRP A 304 -38.41 -11.10 -25.69
C TRP A 304 -38.25 -9.89 -26.61
N THR A 305 -38.72 -8.73 -26.16
CA THR A 305 -38.68 -7.51 -26.95
C THR A 305 -37.46 -6.68 -26.57
N PHE A 306 -36.67 -6.23 -27.56
CA PHE A 306 -35.55 -5.32 -27.30
C PHE A 306 -36.06 -3.99 -26.75
N ASP A 307 -35.44 -3.52 -25.65
CA ASP A 307 -35.78 -2.26 -24.98
C ASP A 307 -34.60 -1.29 -25.03
N ASP A 308 -34.76 -0.21 -25.78
CA ASP A 308 -33.85 0.92 -25.91
C ASP A 308 -34.38 2.21 -25.26
N SER A 309 -35.52 2.11 -24.58
CA SER A 309 -36.36 3.26 -24.23
C SER A 309 -36.47 3.51 -22.73
N THR A 310 -36.20 2.50 -21.90
CA THR A 310 -36.29 2.61 -20.43
C THR A 310 -34.92 2.57 -19.73
N GLY A 311 -34.81 3.26 -18.59
CA GLY A 311 -33.64 3.17 -17.69
C GLY A 311 -33.67 1.96 -16.76
N TRP A 312 -34.47 0.93 -17.04
CA TRP A 312 -34.59 -0.22 -16.13
C TRP A 312 -33.43 -1.21 -16.31
N PHE A 313 -32.70 -1.45 -15.22
CA PHE A 313 -31.67 -2.48 -15.07
C PHE A 313 -32.09 -3.38 -13.89
N PRO A 314 -32.50 -4.64 -14.14
CA PRO A 314 -33.10 -5.47 -13.10
C PRO A 314 -32.12 -5.75 -11.95
N GLY A 315 -32.53 -5.45 -10.71
CA GLY A 315 -31.70 -5.69 -9.53
C GLY A 315 -30.43 -4.83 -9.46
N THR A 316 -30.38 -3.70 -10.18
CA THR A 316 -29.23 -2.80 -10.22
C THR A 316 -29.46 -1.53 -9.40
N MET A 317 -28.52 -1.22 -8.51
CA MET A 317 -28.49 -0.04 -7.65
C MET A 317 -27.06 0.51 -7.64
N LYS A 318 -26.89 1.83 -7.78
CA LYS A 318 -25.57 2.46 -7.90
C LYS A 318 -24.59 2.02 -6.79
N PRO A 319 -24.89 2.21 -5.49
CA PRO A 319 -23.94 1.95 -4.40
C PRO A 319 -23.98 0.52 -3.83
N GLU A 320 -24.68 -0.42 -4.45
CA GLU A 320 -24.86 -1.78 -3.92
C GLU A 320 -24.23 -2.86 -4.82
N SER A 321 -24.18 -4.09 -4.32
CA SER A 321 -23.94 -5.30 -5.14
C SER A 321 -25.10 -5.52 -6.10
N GLN A 322 -24.82 -6.12 -7.26
CA GLN A 322 -25.83 -6.49 -8.24
C GLN A 322 -26.72 -7.61 -7.70
N ARG A 323 -28.04 -7.43 -7.72
CA ARG A 323 -29.01 -8.38 -7.17
C ARG A 323 -29.73 -9.18 -8.25
N LEU A 324 -30.11 -10.41 -7.92
CA LEU A 324 -30.84 -11.31 -8.82
C LEU A 324 -32.05 -11.90 -8.08
N SER A 325 -33.16 -12.09 -8.81
CA SER A 325 -34.38 -12.71 -8.28
C SER A 325 -35.11 -13.49 -9.37
N ARG A 326 -36.09 -14.31 -8.99
CA ARG A 326 -36.83 -15.18 -9.93
C ARG A 326 -37.57 -14.36 -10.99
N THR A 327 -38.23 -13.29 -10.55
CA THR A 327 -39.04 -12.43 -11.43
C THR A 327 -38.18 -11.61 -12.40
N SER A 328 -37.01 -11.15 -11.95
CA SER A 328 -36.09 -10.36 -12.76
C SER A 328 -35.28 -11.22 -13.72
N HIS A 329 -34.87 -12.41 -13.29
CA HIS A 329 -33.92 -13.29 -13.99
C HIS A 329 -34.49 -14.72 -14.17
N PRO A 330 -35.63 -14.90 -14.86
CA PRO A 330 -36.35 -16.17 -14.89
C PRO A 330 -35.56 -17.33 -15.51
N HIS A 331 -34.74 -17.05 -16.55
CA HIS A 331 -33.94 -18.09 -17.21
C HIS A 331 -32.90 -18.73 -16.30
N LEU A 332 -32.49 -18.08 -15.21
CA LEU A 332 -31.55 -18.67 -14.27
C LEU A 332 -32.18 -19.82 -13.47
N ARG A 333 -33.52 -19.89 -13.36
CA ARG A 333 -34.22 -20.91 -12.57
C ARG A 333 -33.63 -21.04 -11.16
N LEU A 334 -33.48 -19.89 -10.48
CA LEU A 334 -32.72 -19.78 -9.22
C LEU A 334 -33.20 -20.74 -8.12
N GLU A 335 -34.49 -21.13 -8.10
CA GLU A 335 -35.00 -22.13 -7.14
C GLU A 335 -34.37 -23.51 -7.31
N GLU A 336 -34.00 -23.86 -8.54
CA GLU A 336 -33.50 -25.18 -8.91
C GLU A 336 -31.97 -25.17 -9.03
N CYS A 337 -31.38 -24.03 -9.40
CA CYS A 337 -29.97 -23.93 -9.77
C CYS A 337 -29.08 -23.19 -8.75
N LEU A 338 -29.65 -22.52 -7.75
CA LEU A 338 -28.87 -21.96 -6.65
C LEU A 338 -28.59 -23.07 -5.63
N ILE A 339 -27.38 -23.63 -5.67
CA ILE A 339 -27.01 -24.83 -4.92
C ILE A 339 -26.13 -24.51 -3.73
N HIS A 340 -26.20 -25.34 -2.69
CA HIS A 340 -25.36 -25.20 -1.51
C HIS A 340 -23.93 -25.65 -1.78
N MET A 341 -22.97 -24.96 -1.18
CA MET A 341 -21.58 -25.41 -1.12
C MET A 341 -21.49 -26.80 -0.45
N PRO A 342 -20.61 -27.70 -0.92
CA PRO A 342 -20.36 -28.99 -0.28
C PRO A 342 -19.93 -28.83 1.18
N GLU A 343 -19.97 -29.95 1.91
CA GLU A 343 -19.48 -29.99 3.29
C GLU A 343 -18.02 -29.52 3.39
N VAL A 344 -17.71 -28.68 4.37
CA VAL A 344 -16.35 -28.21 4.71
C VAL A 344 -16.00 -28.53 6.15
N GLN A 345 -14.71 -28.70 6.41
CA GLN A 345 -14.13 -28.91 7.74
C GLN A 345 -13.21 -27.74 8.11
N PRO A 346 -12.89 -27.53 9.40
CA PRO A 346 -11.94 -26.48 9.80
C PRO A 346 -10.63 -26.57 9.01
N GLY A 347 -10.20 -25.44 8.43
CA GLY A 347 -8.99 -25.32 7.61
C GLY A 347 -9.21 -25.54 6.11
N ASP A 348 -10.38 -26.03 5.69
CA ASP A 348 -10.79 -25.99 4.29
C ASP A 348 -11.06 -24.55 3.85
N THR A 349 -10.79 -24.26 2.59
CA THR A 349 -11.11 -22.97 1.96
C THR A 349 -12.13 -23.14 0.85
N VAL A 350 -12.99 -22.15 0.70
CA VAL A 350 -14.00 -22.06 -0.37
C VAL A 350 -13.72 -20.83 -1.20
N TRP A 351 -13.80 -21.00 -2.51
CA TRP A 351 -13.46 -19.97 -3.48
C TRP A 351 -14.56 -19.82 -4.52
N TRP A 352 -14.85 -18.58 -4.89
CA TRP A 352 -15.68 -18.28 -6.06
C TRP A 352 -15.16 -17.09 -6.83
N HIS A 353 -15.20 -17.19 -8.16
CA HIS A 353 -14.78 -16.14 -9.08
C HIS A 353 -15.60 -14.87 -8.83
N CYS A 354 -15.00 -13.68 -9.01
CA CYS A 354 -15.60 -12.40 -8.64
C CYS A 354 -16.98 -12.10 -9.29
N ASP A 355 -17.25 -12.72 -10.45
CA ASP A 355 -18.53 -12.61 -11.18
C ASP A 355 -19.53 -13.75 -10.89
N VAL A 356 -19.26 -14.64 -9.93
CA VAL A 356 -20.20 -15.71 -9.56
C VAL A 356 -21.36 -15.17 -8.75
N CYS A 357 -22.58 -15.52 -9.17
CA CYS A 357 -23.78 -15.29 -8.38
C CYS A 357 -23.79 -16.20 -7.15
N HIS A 358 -23.95 -15.61 -5.98
CA HIS A 358 -23.96 -16.33 -4.71
C HIS A 358 -24.95 -15.71 -3.72
N ALA A 359 -25.29 -16.47 -2.68
CA ALA A 359 -26.21 -16.09 -1.62
C ALA A 359 -25.81 -16.77 -0.31
N VAL A 360 -26.28 -16.25 0.82
CA VAL A 360 -26.12 -16.93 2.11
C VAL A 360 -27.33 -17.80 2.38
N ASP A 361 -27.11 -19.02 2.83
CA ASP A 361 -28.16 -19.95 3.23
C ASP A 361 -29.07 -19.30 4.27
N THR A 362 -30.38 -19.28 4.04
CA THR A 362 -31.29 -18.59 4.96
C THR A 362 -31.52 -19.38 6.24
N GLU A 363 -31.24 -20.68 6.23
CA GLU A 363 -31.39 -21.58 7.36
C GLU A 363 -30.02 -21.97 7.95
N HIS A 364 -30.02 -22.42 9.19
CA HIS A 364 -28.88 -23.07 9.79
C HIS A 364 -29.38 -24.20 10.70
N LEU A 365 -29.52 -25.39 10.12
CA LEU A 365 -30.04 -26.60 10.79
C LEU A 365 -28.94 -27.49 11.39
N GLY A 366 -27.70 -27.00 11.35
CA GLY A 366 -26.53 -27.69 11.89
C GLY A 366 -26.48 -27.65 13.42
N LYS A 367 -25.46 -28.29 13.99
CA LYS A 367 -25.27 -28.35 15.45
C LYS A 367 -24.17 -27.43 15.98
N ASN A 368 -23.27 -26.98 15.10
CA ASN A 368 -22.17 -26.07 15.42
C ASN A 368 -22.50 -24.70 14.86
N ASN A 369 -21.88 -23.64 15.40
CA ASN A 369 -21.89 -22.35 14.70
C ASN A 369 -21.26 -22.50 13.31
N ALA A 370 -21.81 -21.82 12.31
CA ALA A 370 -21.20 -21.65 11.00
C ALA A 370 -20.22 -20.46 11.06
N SER A 371 -18.94 -20.74 11.32
CA SER A 371 -17.90 -19.74 11.49
C SER A 371 -16.83 -19.82 10.40
N VAL A 372 -16.55 -18.66 9.78
CA VAL A 372 -15.58 -18.51 8.69
C VAL A 372 -14.87 -17.16 8.76
N ALA A 373 -13.62 -17.10 8.31
CA ALA A 373 -12.90 -15.85 8.07
C ALA A 373 -12.87 -15.53 6.57
N PHE A 374 -13.28 -14.33 6.17
CA PHE A 374 -13.24 -13.91 4.77
C PHE A 374 -11.81 -13.57 4.36
N ILE A 375 -11.32 -14.26 3.33
CA ILE A 375 -9.99 -14.08 2.76
C ILE A 375 -10.08 -14.27 1.26
N ALA A 376 -9.93 -13.18 0.51
CA ALA A 376 -9.95 -13.19 -0.94
C ALA A 376 -8.56 -13.50 -1.54
N ALA A 377 -8.52 -13.85 -2.83
CA ALA A 377 -7.30 -13.86 -3.62
C ALA A 377 -7.21 -12.51 -4.33
N CYS A 378 -6.19 -11.73 -3.99
CA CYS A 378 -5.95 -10.42 -4.59
C CYS A 378 -4.58 -10.46 -5.28
N PRO A 379 -4.52 -10.37 -6.62
CA PRO A 379 -3.24 -10.30 -7.32
C PRO A 379 -2.56 -8.94 -7.06
N THR A 380 -1.25 -8.89 -7.28
CA THR A 380 -0.52 -7.62 -7.28
C THR A 380 -0.87 -6.85 -8.54
N THR A 381 -1.46 -5.67 -8.37
CA THR A 381 -1.74 -4.68 -9.42
C THR A 381 -1.48 -3.30 -8.83
N PRO A 382 -1.25 -2.24 -9.64
CA PRO A 382 -1.06 -0.89 -9.10
C PRO A 382 -2.20 -0.41 -8.20
N ALA A 383 -3.45 -0.74 -8.57
CA ALA A 383 -4.62 -0.37 -7.78
C ALA A 383 -4.66 -1.12 -6.43
N ASN A 384 -4.39 -2.43 -6.44
CA ASN A 384 -4.36 -3.22 -5.21
C ASN A 384 -3.18 -2.82 -4.30
N GLU A 385 -2.01 -2.53 -4.85
CA GLU A 385 -0.86 -2.03 -4.08
C GLU A 385 -1.19 -0.70 -3.41
N ALA A 386 -1.80 0.24 -4.14
CA ALA A 386 -2.22 1.53 -3.59
C ALA A 386 -3.16 1.34 -2.39
N TYR A 387 -4.21 0.52 -2.56
CA TYR A 387 -5.15 0.23 -1.47
C TYR A 387 -4.48 -0.47 -0.28
N VAL A 388 -3.68 -1.51 -0.53
CA VAL A 388 -3.05 -2.30 0.55
C VAL A 388 -2.03 -1.48 1.33
N LYS A 389 -1.36 -0.52 0.68
CA LYS A 389 -0.52 0.46 1.38
C LYS A 389 -1.33 1.31 2.35
N ASP A 390 -2.45 1.87 1.89
CA ASP A 390 -3.30 2.74 2.73
C ASP A 390 -3.97 1.94 3.85
N GLN A 391 -4.41 0.72 3.56
CA GLN A 391 -4.89 -0.25 4.55
C GLN A 391 -3.83 -0.54 5.61
N LEU A 392 -2.57 -0.80 5.21
CA LEU A 392 -1.50 -1.08 6.14
C LEU A 392 -1.24 0.12 7.07
N LEU A 393 -1.19 1.34 6.51
CA LEU A 393 -1.05 2.57 7.31
C LEU A 393 -2.20 2.72 8.32
N ALA A 394 -3.44 2.58 7.86
CA ALA A 394 -4.62 2.63 8.73
C ALA A 394 -4.54 1.60 9.85
N THR A 395 -4.18 0.36 9.51
CA THR A 395 -4.06 -0.75 10.46
C THR A 395 -2.99 -0.49 11.52
N LEU A 396 -1.83 0.04 11.13
CA LEU A 396 -0.74 0.39 12.05
C LEU A 396 -1.12 1.55 12.99
N GLU A 397 -1.99 2.44 12.54
CA GLU A 397 -2.56 3.54 13.35
C GLU A 397 -3.78 3.09 14.17
N GLY A 398 -4.20 1.83 14.07
CA GLY A 398 -5.38 1.31 14.74
C GLY A 398 -6.69 1.85 14.18
N ARG A 399 -6.72 2.31 12.93
CA ARG A 399 -7.94 2.74 12.23
C ARG A 399 -8.47 1.63 11.31
N PRO A 400 -9.78 1.57 11.04
CA PRO A 400 -10.33 0.71 10.00
C PRO A 400 -9.74 1.05 8.62
N SER A 401 -9.67 0.06 7.75
CA SER A 401 -9.30 0.25 6.34
C SER A 401 -10.37 1.02 5.58
N ALA A 402 -10.02 1.60 4.44
CA ALA A 402 -10.87 2.55 3.71
C ALA A 402 -12.25 1.97 3.31
N ASP A 403 -12.33 0.68 2.96
CA ASP A 403 -13.59 0.00 2.60
C ASP A 403 -14.53 -0.16 3.81
N TYR A 404 -13.99 -0.12 5.03
CA TYR A 404 -14.75 -0.31 6.27
C TYR A 404 -14.64 0.87 7.22
N ALA A 405 -14.23 2.05 6.75
CA ALA A 405 -14.11 3.26 7.59
C ALA A 405 -15.46 3.96 7.78
N ASP A 406 -16.36 3.86 6.81
CA ASP A 406 -17.66 4.53 6.86
C ASP A 406 -18.57 3.86 7.90
N GLY A 407 -18.86 4.59 8.99
CA GLY A 407 -19.72 4.10 10.08
C GLY A 407 -19.04 3.13 11.06
N ASN A 408 -17.72 3.00 10.99
CA ASN A 408 -16.92 2.19 11.91
C ASN A 408 -15.78 3.03 12.48
N ASP A 409 -15.77 3.19 13.79
CA ASP A 409 -14.77 3.93 14.56
C ASP A 409 -13.94 3.01 15.47
N LEU A 410 -14.08 1.68 15.31
CA LEU A 410 -13.42 0.71 16.17
C LEU A 410 -11.90 0.76 15.98
N ASN A 411 -11.19 1.19 17.03
CA ASN A 411 -9.76 1.06 17.09
C ASN A 411 -9.36 -0.32 17.62
N GLU A 412 -9.11 -1.25 16.70
CA GLU A 412 -8.76 -2.64 17.04
C GLU A 412 -7.46 -2.77 17.84
N SER A 413 -6.55 -1.79 17.77
CA SER A 413 -5.30 -1.83 18.56
C SER A 413 -5.53 -1.69 20.07
N THR A 414 -6.71 -1.21 20.46
CA THR A 414 -7.11 -1.07 21.87
C THR A 414 -7.78 -2.32 22.43
N LEU A 415 -8.11 -3.30 21.58
CA LEU A 415 -8.80 -4.52 21.99
C LEU A 415 -7.88 -5.42 22.81
N LYS A 416 -8.44 -6.02 23.86
CA LYS A 416 -7.75 -6.95 24.73
C LYS A 416 -7.29 -8.18 23.93
N GLY A 417 -5.98 -8.45 23.97
CA GLY A 417 -5.36 -9.56 23.25
C GLY A 417 -4.98 -9.23 21.81
N TYR A 418 -5.06 -7.97 21.38
CA TYR A 418 -4.56 -7.53 20.08
C TYR A 418 -3.06 -7.83 19.96
N ALA A 419 -2.66 -8.47 18.86
CA ALA A 419 -1.27 -8.86 18.58
C ALA A 419 -0.59 -8.01 17.50
N GLY A 420 -1.37 -7.21 16.75
CA GLY A 420 -0.89 -6.44 15.61
C GLY A 420 -0.25 -7.30 14.52
N LEU A 421 0.67 -6.69 13.77
CA LEU A 421 1.34 -7.28 12.60
C LEU A 421 2.83 -7.54 12.84
N GLY A 422 3.32 -7.39 14.08
CA GLY A 422 4.74 -7.52 14.41
C GLY A 422 5.29 -8.94 14.30
N GLY A 423 4.44 -9.96 14.43
CA GLY A 423 4.83 -11.39 14.36
C GLY A 423 4.84 -12.00 12.96
N LEU A 424 4.61 -11.21 11.91
CA LEU A 424 4.57 -11.71 10.52
C LEU A 424 5.98 -12.04 10.01
N ASN A 425 6.11 -13.16 9.30
CA ASN A 425 7.33 -13.49 8.55
C ASN A 425 7.46 -12.64 7.27
N ASP A 426 8.60 -12.74 6.57
CA ASP A 426 8.88 -11.86 5.42
C ASP A 426 7.91 -12.01 4.24
N GLU A 427 7.50 -13.24 3.90
CA GLU A 427 6.52 -13.46 2.83
C GLU A 427 5.17 -12.84 3.19
N ALA A 428 4.72 -13.01 4.43
CA ALA A 428 3.51 -12.38 4.93
C ALA A 428 3.65 -10.86 4.98
N ARG A 429 4.79 -10.31 5.45
CA ARG A 429 5.04 -8.86 5.43
C ARG A 429 4.99 -8.30 4.01
N LYS A 430 5.53 -9.02 3.03
CA LYS A 430 5.41 -8.66 1.61
C LYS A 430 3.95 -8.61 1.19
N ALA A 431 3.18 -9.67 1.44
CA ALA A 431 1.76 -9.75 1.08
C ALA A 431 0.89 -8.68 1.77
N PHE A 432 1.24 -8.29 3.00
CA PHE A 432 0.60 -7.18 3.73
C PHE A 432 1.04 -5.78 3.24
N GLY A 433 1.98 -5.69 2.28
CA GLY A 433 2.38 -4.42 1.67
C GLY A 433 3.47 -3.65 2.42
N PHE A 434 4.20 -4.26 3.36
CA PHE A 434 5.26 -3.55 4.09
C PHE A 434 6.37 -3.01 3.16
N TYR A 435 6.58 -3.63 2.00
CA TYR A 435 7.53 -3.15 0.99
C TYR A 435 7.08 -1.85 0.30
N LEU A 436 5.77 -1.56 0.30
CA LEU A 436 5.17 -0.35 -0.28
C LEU A 436 5.39 0.88 0.60
N LEU A 437 5.76 0.68 1.86
CA LEU A 437 6.19 1.74 2.77
C LEU A 437 7.67 2.12 2.57
N LEU A 438 8.42 1.40 1.72
CA LEU A 438 9.86 1.58 1.53
C LEU A 438 10.19 2.53 0.37
N GLN A 439 11.07 3.52 0.56
CA GLN A 439 11.63 4.37 -0.51
C GLN A 439 13.00 3.92 -1.06
N SER A 440 13.35 4.40 -2.26
CA SER A 440 14.37 3.83 -3.16
C SER A 440 15.76 4.50 -3.10
N VAL A 441 16.78 3.72 -3.47
CA VAL A 441 18.20 3.89 -3.12
C VAL A 441 19.02 4.88 -3.98
N ALA A 442 18.63 5.17 -5.22
CA ALA A 442 19.29 6.21 -6.07
C ALA A 442 18.35 7.39 -6.40
N THR A 443 17.19 7.44 -5.76
CA THR A 443 16.21 8.55 -5.89
C THR A 443 16.15 9.43 -4.65
N GLY A 444 16.94 9.14 -3.62
CA GLY A 444 17.09 9.99 -2.44
C GLY A 444 17.92 11.24 -2.77
N ILE A 445 17.73 12.32 -2.01
CA ILE A 445 18.33 13.65 -2.28
C ILE A 445 19.84 13.55 -2.57
N LEU A 446 20.61 12.90 -1.69
CA LEU A 446 22.06 12.82 -1.82
C LEU A 446 22.52 11.84 -2.91
N GLY A 447 21.91 10.65 -2.99
CA GLY A 447 22.28 9.64 -3.99
C GLY A 447 22.04 10.14 -5.42
N ARG A 448 20.91 10.83 -5.64
CA ARG A 448 20.58 11.52 -6.88
C ARG A 448 21.65 12.54 -7.26
N GLU A 449 22.01 13.43 -6.33
CA GLU A 449 22.93 14.53 -6.62
C GLU A 449 24.36 14.04 -6.87
N ILE A 450 24.79 12.96 -6.19
CA ILE A 450 26.05 12.27 -6.49
C ILE A 450 26.05 11.75 -7.93
N VAL A 451 24.98 11.10 -8.40
CA VAL A 451 24.90 10.60 -9.77
C VAL A 451 24.98 11.75 -10.78
N HIS A 452 24.29 12.87 -10.53
CA HIS A 452 24.35 14.06 -11.39
C HIS A 452 25.76 14.66 -11.42
N GLN A 453 26.39 14.87 -10.27
CA GLN A 453 27.76 15.41 -10.18
C GLN A 453 28.76 14.58 -10.98
N LEU A 454 28.72 13.25 -10.85
CA LEU A 454 29.60 12.34 -11.60
C LEU A 454 29.24 12.35 -13.10
N GLY A 455 27.96 12.34 -13.44
CA GLY A 455 27.45 12.35 -14.81
C GLY A 455 27.81 13.61 -15.59
N GLN A 456 27.94 14.76 -14.93
CA GLN A 456 28.25 16.04 -15.58
C GLN A 456 29.67 16.13 -16.18
N ASN A 457 30.60 15.23 -15.81
CA ASN A 457 31.96 15.24 -16.34
C ASN A 457 32.36 13.92 -17.01
N PRO A 458 31.85 13.63 -18.23
CA PRO A 458 32.15 12.38 -18.95
C PRO A 458 33.62 12.13 -19.26
N ARG A 459 34.46 13.18 -19.27
CA ARG A 459 35.92 13.03 -19.46
C ARG A 459 36.60 12.44 -18.23
N LYS A 460 36.07 12.73 -17.05
CA LYS A 460 36.57 12.23 -15.76
C LYS A 460 35.88 10.92 -15.38
N TRP A 461 34.58 10.83 -15.61
CA TRP A 461 33.74 9.67 -15.34
C TRP A 461 33.16 9.16 -16.66
N SER A 462 33.91 8.30 -17.35
CA SER A 462 33.51 7.77 -18.66
C SER A 462 32.23 6.93 -18.59
N LYS A 463 31.96 6.32 -17.44
CA LYS A 463 30.78 5.51 -17.18
C LYS A 463 30.39 5.62 -15.71
N VAL A 464 29.10 5.85 -15.45
CA VAL A 464 28.50 5.84 -14.11
C VAL A 464 27.36 4.83 -14.11
N TYR A 465 27.30 3.97 -13.09
CA TYR A 465 26.17 3.06 -12.91
C TYR A 465 25.32 3.58 -11.75
N SER A 466 24.03 3.82 -12.00
CA SER A 466 23.06 4.20 -10.97
C SER A 466 22.20 3.00 -10.62
N LEU A 467 22.14 2.62 -9.34
CA LEU A 467 21.49 1.40 -8.88
C LEU A 467 20.28 1.76 -8.00
N SER A 468 19.06 1.53 -8.50
CA SER A 468 17.83 1.71 -7.70
C SER A 468 16.65 0.93 -8.26
N ARG A 469 15.58 0.78 -7.46
CA ARG A 469 14.35 0.09 -7.87
C ARG A 469 13.61 0.79 -9.02
N SER A 470 13.77 2.11 -9.19
CA SER A 470 13.16 2.88 -10.29
C SER A 470 14.06 4.03 -10.75
N GLN A 471 13.98 4.37 -12.04
CA GLN A 471 14.50 5.60 -12.61
C GLN A 471 13.39 6.66 -12.63
N LYS A 472 13.55 7.75 -11.88
CA LYS A 472 12.54 8.82 -11.76
C LYS A 472 12.80 10.03 -12.65
N GLU A 473 13.99 10.13 -13.24
CA GLU A 473 14.42 11.26 -14.06
C GLU A 473 15.43 10.81 -15.14
N GLU A 474 15.62 11.66 -16.14
CA GLU A 474 16.68 11.46 -17.13
C GLU A 474 18.05 11.76 -16.51
N PHE A 475 19.00 10.86 -16.72
CA PHE A 475 20.38 11.05 -16.31
C PHE A 475 21.27 11.44 -17.52
N PRO A 476 22.44 12.06 -17.28
CA PRO A 476 23.44 12.29 -18.32
C PRO A 476 23.77 11.02 -19.12
N SER A 477 24.17 11.16 -20.39
CA SER A 477 24.31 10.04 -21.33
C SER A 477 25.39 9.01 -20.95
N ASN A 478 26.32 9.35 -20.06
CA ASN A 478 27.33 8.44 -19.50
C ASN A 478 26.85 7.68 -18.26
N VAL A 479 25.62 7.95 -17.78
CA VAL A 479 24.98 7.24 -16.67
C VAL A 479 24.11 6.11 -17.23
N GLU A 480 24.33 4.90 -16.73
CA GLU A 480 23.48 3.74 -16.99
C GLU A 480 22.73 3.38 -15.72
N HIS A 481 21.40 3.45 -15.77
CA HIS A 481 20.56 3.00 -14.69
C HIS A 481 20.38 1.47 -14.73
N ARG A 482 20.46 0.83 -13.57
CA ARG A 482 20.17 -0.60 -13.37
C ARG A 482 19.16 -0.74 -12.25
N HIS A 483 18.11 -1.52 -12.55
CA HIS A 483 17.11 -1.88 -11.56
C HIS A 483 17.65 -2.93 -10.60
N ILE A 484 17.87 -2.53 -9.35
CA ILE A 484 18.37 -3.42 -8.29
C ILE A 484 17.54 -3.21 -7.03
N ASP A 485 17.10 -4.31 -6.43
CA ASP A 485 16.59 -4.36 -5.07
C ASP A 485 17.72 -4.82 -4.13
N LEU A 486 18.15 -3.94 -3.23
CA LEU A 486 19.20 -4.25 -2.26
C LEU A 486 18.68 -5.01 -1.03
N THR A 487 17.37 -5.25 -0.94
CA THR A 487 16.77 -6.08 0.13
C THR A 487 16.77 -7.57 -0.21
N GLY A 488 17.06 -7.93 -1.46
CA GLY A 488 17.27 -9.31 -1.88
C GLY A 488 18.55 -9.91 -1.30
N ASP A 489 18.73 -11.22 -1.47
CA ASP A 489 19.95 -11.89 -1.05
C ASP A 489 21.16 -11.48 -1.91
N ALA A 490 22.37 -11.78 -1.43
CA ALA A 490 23.60 -11.42 -2.12
C ALA A 490 23.74 -12.05 -3.53
N ASP A 491 23.09 -13.18 -3.79
CA ASP A 491 23.14 -13.84 -5.11
C ASP A 491 22.22 -13.14 -6.13
N GLU A 492 21.04 -12.71 -5.70
CA GLU A 492 20.14 -11.88 -6.49
C GLU A 492 20.76 -10.52 -6.81
N VAL A 493 21.32 -9.84 -5.80
CA VAL A 493 22.02 -8.57 -6.01
C VAL A 493 23.21 -8.78 -6.97
N ALA A 494 23.99 -9.85 -6.82
CA ALA A 494 25.13 -10.15 -7.69
C ALA A 494 24.73 -10.40 -9.16
N LYS A 495 23.59 -11.07 -9.40
CA LYS A 495 23.05 -11.24 -10.77
C LYS A 495 22.81 -9.91 -11.45
N ASN A 496 22.26 -8.95 -10.72
CA ASN A 496 21.97 -7.62 -11.26
C ASN A 496 23.23 -6.74 -11.44
N LEU A 497 24.34 -7.12 -10.83
CA LEU A 497 25.65 -6.47 -10.99
C LEU A 497 26.51 -7.07 -12.11
N GLN A 498 26.02 -8.09 -12.84
CA GLN A 498 26.78 -8.71 -13.92
C GLN A 498 27.14 -7.72 -15.03
N GLY A 499 28.40 -7.78 -15.49
CA GLY A 499 28.92 -6.92 -16.56
C GLY A 499 29.31 -5.52 -16.11
N ILE A 500 29.12 -5.17 -14.83
CA ILE A 500 29.59 -3.91 -14.27
C ILE A 500 31.08 -4.02 -13.92
N SER A 501 31.84 -2.98 -14.24
CA SER A 501 33.18 -2.76 -13.70
C SER A 501 33.21 -1.36 -13.10
N ALA A 502 33.70 -1.26 -11.86
CA ALA A 502 33.76 -0.02 -11.12
C ALA A 502 35.06 0.07 -10.33
N GLU A 503 35.58 1.29 -10.20
CA GLU A 503 36.72 1.63 -9.35
C GLU A 503 36.28 2.32 -8.05
N TYR A 504 35.08 2.90 -8.06
CA TYR A 504 34.53 3.71 -6.98
C TYR A 504 33.08 3.30 -6.73
N VAL A 505 32.72 3.16 -5.46
CA VAL A 505 31.34 2.87 -5.03
C VAL A 505 30.87 3.98 -4.11
N PHE A 506 29.64 4.43 -4.31
CA PHE A 506 28.94 5.38 -3.46
C PHE A 506 27.65 4.70 -2.97
N PHE A 507 27.54 4.49 -1.65
CA PHE A 507 26.37 3.87 -1.04
C PHE A 507 25.61 4.90 -0.22
N ALA A 508 24.47 5.34 -0.73
CA ALA A 508 23.55 6.28 -0.09
C ALA A 508 22.19 5.66 0.25
N ALA A 509 22.12 4.31 0.25
CA ALA A 509 20.92 3.54 0.50
C ALA A 509 20.61 3.48 2.00
N TYR A 510 19.37 3.79 2.38
CA TYR A 510 18.84 3.35 3.67
C TYR A 510 17.31 3.18 3.59
N LEU A 511 16.75 2.45 4.55
CA LEU A 511 15.34 2.22 4.77
C LEU A 511 14.99 2.71 6.17
N GLU A 512 14.06 3.65 6.24
CA GLU A 512 13.54 4.14 7.52
C GLU A 512 12.66 3.08 8.17
N LYS A 513 12.86 2.85 9.47
CA LYS A 513 12.01 2.02 10.32
C LYS A 513 11.62 2.81 11.57
N ALA A 514 10.43 2.53 12.09
CA ALA A 514 9.94 3.16 13.31
C ALA A 514 10.77 2.77 14.54
N ASP A 515 11.34 1.57 14.53
CA ASP A 515 12.21 1.06 15.58
C ASP A 515 13.68 1.09 15.16
N GLU A 516 14.55 1.54 16.07
CA GLU A 516 15.98 1.70 15.80
C GLU A 516 16.70 0.33 15.70
N GLN A 517 16.20 -0.73 16.36
CA GLN A 517 16.74 -2.08 16.21
C GLN A 517 16.34 -2.72 14.87
N GLU A 518 15.12 -2.48 14.37
CA GLU A 518 14.74 -2.86 13.01
C GLU A 518 15.57 -2.09 11.97
N SER A 519 15.79 -0.79 12.19
CA SER A 519 16.69 0.04 11.36
C SER A 519 18.10 -0.54 11.33
N TRP A 520 18.65 -0.95 12.48
CA TRP A 520 19.95 -1.61 12.59
C TRP A 520 20.03 -2.90 11.77
N ASN A 521 19.01 -3.74 11.85
CA ASN A 521 18.95 -5.01 11.12
C ASN A 521 18.85 -4.76 9.61
N VAL A 522 17.81 -4.06 9.16
CA VAL A 522 17.51 -3.91 7.74
C VAL A 522 18.61 -3.15 6.99
N ASN A 523 19.11 -2.04 7.53
CA ASN A 523 20.11 -1.22 6.82
C ASN A 523 21.51 -1.85 6.81
N GLY A 524 21.85 -2.59 7.87
CA GLY A 524 23.09 -3.36 7.88
C GLY A 524 23.02 -4.56 6.95
N ASP A 525 21.90 -5.28 6.92
CA ASP A 525 21.72 -6.45 6.04
C ASP A 525 21.77 -6.05 4.58
N MET A 526 21.15 -4.92 4.22
CA MET A 526 21.21 -4.34 2.88
C MET A 526 22.66 -4.03 2.44
N LEU A 527 23.46 -3.39 3.31
CA LEU A 527 24.86 -3.12 2.99
C LEU A 527 25.69 -4.42 2.95
N GLN A 528 25.41 -5.38 3.84
CA GLN A 528 26.08 -6.68 3.88
C GLN A 528 25.84 -7.46 2.59
N ALA A 529 24.58 -7.57 2.15
CA ALA A 529 24.21 -8.22 0.90
C ALA A 529 24.90 -7.55 -0.30
N PHE A 530 24.95 -6.22 -0.31
CA PHE A 530 25.62 -5.48 -1.38
C PHE A 530 27.14 -5.72 -1.42
N VAL A 531 27.85 -5.68 -0.29
CA VAL A 531 29.30 -5.96 -0.28
C VAL A 531 29.61 -7.41 -0.66
N ASP A 532 28.77 -8.36 -0.23
CA ASP A 532 28.92 -9.77 -0.62
C ASP A 532 28.66 -9.95 -2.12
N ALA A 533 27.70 -9.21 -2.69
CA ALA A 533 27.44 -9.21 -4.11
C ALA A 533 28.59 -8.60 -4.94
N LEU A 534 29.28 -7.57 -4.42
CA LEU A 534 30.48 -7.02 -5.06
C LEU A 534 31.60 -8.06 -5.14
N VAL A 535 31.76 -8.91 -4.12
CA VAL A 535 32.72 -10.02 -4.13
C VAL A 535 32.30 -11.11 -5.12
N LYS A 536 31.03 -11.53 -5.08
CA LYS A 536 30.48 -12.58 -5.96
C LYS A 536 30.56 -12.20 -7.44
N SER A 537 30.31 -10.94 -7.77
CA SER A 537 30.42 -10.39 -9.13
C SER A 537 31.87 -10.12 -9.57
N GLY A 538 32.83 -10.18 -8.64
CA GLY A 538 34.24 -9.89 -8.88
C GLY A 538 34.55 -8.40 -9.08
N ILE A 539 33.57 -7.51 -8.88
CA ILE A 539 33.76 -6.05 -8.92
C ILE A 539 34.75 -5.62 -7.84
N ASP A 540 34.73 -6.30 -6.69
CA ASP A 540 35.64 -6.03 -5.59
C ASP A 540 37.10 -5.95 -6.05
N LYS A 541 37.52 -6.72 -7.06
CA LYS A 541 38.90 -6.79 -7.58
C LYS A 541 39.40 -5.51 -8.25
N THR A 542 38.50 -4.68 -8.79
CA THR A 542 38.84 -3.41 -9.46
C THR A 542 38.60 -2.19 -8.58
N LEU A 543 37.91 -2.35 -7.43
CA LEU A 543 37.61 -1.25 -6.53
C LEU A 543 38.87 -0.65 -5.90
N LYS A 544 38.87 0.68 -5.82
CA LYS A 544 39.88 1.53 -5.15
C LYS A 544 39.32 2.18 -3.89
N ARG A 545 38.08 2.68 -3.95
CA ARG A 545 37.42 3.37 -2.83
C ARG A 545 35.94 3.02 -2.73
N PHE A 546 35.46 2.81 -1.51
CA PHE A 546 34.04 2.70 -1.18
C PHE A 546 33.64 3.84 -0.24
N LEU A 547 32.74 4.71 -0.67
CA LEU A 547 32.16 5.78 0.16
C LEU A 547 30.76 5.39 0.65
N LEU A 548 30.54 5.49 1.95
CA LEU A 548 29.25 5.32 2.61
C LEU A 548 28.70 6.68 3.07
N VAL A 549 27.45 6.96 2.74
CA VAL A 549 26.75 8.15 3.24
C VAL A 549 25.97 7.76 4.49
N THR A 550 26.21 8.48 5.59
CA THR A 550 25.40 8.38 6.80
C THR A 550 24.80 9.77 7.13
N GLY A 551 25.00 10.30 8.33
CA GLY A 551 24.45 11.60 8.74
C GLY A 551 24.73 11.96 10.18
N ALA A 552 24.26 13.13 10.61
CA ALA A 552 24.49 13.65 11.97
C ALA A 552 23.88 12.80 13.10
N LYS A 553 22.99 11.83 12.81
CA LYS A 553 22.62 10.80 13.81
C LYS A 553 23.86 10.06 14.36
N GLN A 554 24.99 10.08 13.64
CA GLN A 554 26.31 9.69 14.12
C GLN A 554 26.68 10.24 15.50
N TYR A 555 26.16 11.41 15.86
CA TYR A 555 26.41 12.10 17.13
C TYR A 555 25.25 11.98 18.12
N GLY A 556 24.18 11.28 17.76
CA GLY A 556 22.99 11.13 18.61
C GLY A 556 22.06 12.34 18.60
N VAL A 557 22.09 13.17 17.56
CA VAL A 557 21.30 14.44 17.49
C VAL A 557 19.78 14.25 17.62
N HIS A 558 19.28 13.04 17.36
CA HIS A 558 17.88 12.63 17.54
C HIS A 558 17.52 12.26 18.99
N LEU A 559 18.53 12.11 19.86
CA LEU A 559 18.39 11.72 21.26
C LEU A 559 18.46 12.93 22.21
N GLY A 560 18.94 14.09 21.75
CA GLY A 560 19.00 15.31 22.55
C GLY A 560 20.29 16.11 22.32
N PRO A 561 20.63 17.03 23.24
CA PRO A 561 21.81 17.87 23.19
C PRO A 561 23.08 17.06 22.94
N VAL A 562 23.89 17.55 22.00
CA VAL A 562 25.18 16.99 21.62
C VAL A 562 26.31 17.96 21.95
N LYS A 563 27.56 17.48 21.89
CA LYS A 563 28.75 18.32 22.06
C LYS A 563 28.93 19.22 20.84
N ASN A 564 29.02 20.53 21.06
CA ASN A 564 29.23 21.52 20.00
C ASN A 564 30.64 22.15 20.06
N PRO A 565 31.37 22.27 18.93
CA PRO A 565 31.06 21.66 17.65
C PRO A 565 31.32 20.15 17.64
N MET A 566 30.51 19.39 16.90
CA MET A 566 30.72 17.97 16.66
C MET A 566 31.99 17.75 15.82
N LEU A 567 32.76 16.74 16.20
CA LEU A 567 34.00 16.33 15.53
C LEU A 567 33.91 14.86 15.14
N GLU A 568 34.52 14.45 14.03
CA GLU A 568 34.52 13.05 13.58
C GLU A 568 35.21 12.09 14.58
N SER A 569 36.00 12.65 15.50
CA SER A 569 36.64 11.93 16.61
C SER A 569 35.74 11.72 17.83
N ASP A 570 34.52 12.26 17.84
CA ASP A 570 33.60 12.09 18.96
C ASP A 570 33.16 10.63 19.11
N PRO A 571 33.00 10.15 20.35
CA PRO A 571 32.74 8.75 20.60
C PRO A 571 31.38 8.31 20.06
N TRP A 572 31.35 7.10 19.50
CA TRP A 572 30.09 6.44 19.14
C TRP A 572 29.29 6.14 20.40
N GLN A 573 27.96 6.27 20.31
CA GLN A 573 27.05 5.97 21.41
C GLN A 573 26.78 4.46 21.48
N THR A 574 27.76 3.68 21.93
CA THR A 574 27.72 2.20 21.89
C THR A 574 27.14 1.54 23.12
N ASP A 575 26.91 2.27 24.21
CA ASP A 575 26.26 1.73 25.40
C ASP A 575 24.76 1.56 25.14
N GLN A 576 24.37 0.35 24.76
CA GLN A 576 22.99 -0.02 24.44
C GLN A 576 22.05 0.01 25.66
N SER A 577 22.59 0.11 26.88
CA SER A 577 21.75 0.32 28.08
C SER A 577 21.27 1.76 28.23
N THR A 578 21.94 2.70 27.55
CA THR A 578 21.68 4.14 27.62
C THR A 578 21.13 4.68 26.30
N PHE A 579 21.65 4.20 25.17
CA PHE A 579 21.31 4.70 23.84
C PHE A 579 20.76 3.57 22.95
N PRO A 580 19.73 3.84 22.14
CA PRO A 580 19.26 2.87 21.16
C PRO A 580 20.34 2.56 20.11
N PRO A 581 20.29 1.39 19.46
CA PRO A 581 21.24 1.02 18.42
C PRO A 581 21.16 1.99 17.23
N ASN A 582 22.29 2.45 16.72
CA ASN A 582 22.33 3.30 15.53
C ASN A 582 22.89 2.53 14.33
N PHE A 583 22.06 2.31 13.32
CA PHE A 583 22.44 1.50 12.15
C PHE A 583 23.66 2.01 11.38
N TYR A 584 24.02 3.30 11.50
CA TYR A 584 25.24 3.86 10.93
C TYR A 584 26.50 3.16 11.43
N TYR A 585 26.52 2.75 12.71
CA TYR A 585 27.68 2.07 13.29
C TYR A 585 27.85 0.68 12.69
N ARG A 586 26.75 -0.05 12.54
CA ARG A 586 26.76 -1.35 11.87
C ARG A 586 27.23 -1.25 10.43
N GLN A 587 26.70 -0.29 9.67
CA GLN A 587 27.08 -0.10 8.27
C GLN A 587 28.58 0.24 8.14
N GLN A 588 29.09 1.11 9.01
CA GLN A 588 30.51 1.44 9.03
C GLN A 588 31.38 0.25 9.40
N ASP A 589 30.96 -0.59 10.35
CA ASP A 589 31.68 -1.82 10.69
C ASP A 589 31.72 -2.81 9.52
N ILE A 590 30.60 -2.99 8.81
CA ILE A 590 30.53 -3.84 7.61
C ILE A 590 31.49 -3.31 6.54
N LEU A 591 31.43 -2.01 6.25
CA LEU A 591 32.30 -1.35 5.27
C LEU A 591 33.79 -1.52 5.60
N LYS A 592 34.17 -1.23 6.85
CA LYS A 592 35.56 -1.34 7.32
C LYS A 592 36.04 -2.78 7.20
N LYS A 593 35.24 -3.76 7.68
CA LYS A 593 35.56 -5.19 7.55
C LYS A 593 35.70 -5.64 6.09
N PHE A 594 34.87 -5.14 5.19
CA PHE A 594 34.98 -5.42 3.75
C PHE A 594 36.29 -4.86 3.18
N CYS A 595 36.65 -3.63 3.52
CA CYS A 595 37.89 -3.00 3.04
C CYS A 595 39.14 -3.65 3.65
N ASP A 596 39.11 -4.02 4.93
CA ASP A 596 40.23 -4.69 5.61
C ASP A 596 40.56 -6.04 4.94
N LYS A 597 39.54 -6.80 4.53
CA LYS A 597 39.70 -8.06 3.78
C LYS A 597 40.43 -7.88 2.43
N SER A 598 40.47 -6.66 1.89
CA SER A 598 41.18 -6.36 0.65
C SER A 598 42.70 -6.17 0.81
N ASN A 599 43.22 -6.24 2.06
CA ASN A 599 44.63 -6.01 2.40
C ASN A 599 45.16 -4.66 1.90
N GLY A 600 44.38 -3.59 2.11
CA GLY A 600 44.75 -2.21 1.75
C GLY A 600 44.54 -1.82 0.29
N ARG A 601 43.97 -2.72 -0.53
CA ARG A 601 43.66 -2.44 -1.94
C ARG A 601 42.44 -1.53 -2.11
N ILE A 602 41.42 -1.76 -1.29
CA ILE A 602 40.20 -0.95 -1.22
C ILE A 602 40.29 -0.12 0.04
N SER A 603 40.15 1.19 -0.11
CA SER A 603 40.03 2.13 1.00
C SER A 603 38.57 2.54 1.18
N TRP A 604 38.24 3.16 2.31
CA TRP A 604 36.87 3.61 2.59
C TRP A 604 36.77 5.11 2.88
N ASN A 605 35.56 5.65 2.69
CA ASN A 605 35.14 6.94 3.22
C ASN A 605 33.76 6.84 3.86
N VAL A 606 33.50 7.71 4.83
CA VAL A 606 32.15 7.91 5.37
C VAL A 606 31.85 9.40 5.42
N THR A 607 30.63 9.83 5.08
CA THR A 607 30.23 11.24 5.18
C THR A 607 29.08 11.45 6.15
N TYR A 608 29.16 12.49 6.96
CA TYR A 608 28.18 12.90 7.97
C TYR A 608 27.52 14.24 7.59
N PRO A 609 26.56 14.24 6.65
CA PRO A 609 25.73 15.42 6.37
C PRO A 609 24.74 15.71 7.52
N ASN A 610 24.31 16.97 7.61
CA ASN A 610 23.25 17.43 8.52
C ASN A 610 22.18 18.23 7.76
N ASP A 611 20.92 18.01 8.13
CA ASP A 611 19.74 18.76 7.68
C ASP A 611 19.82 19.17 6.20
N VAL A 612 19.77 18.15 5.34
CA VAL A 612 20.11 18.28 3.93
C VAL A 612 19.11 19.19 3.19
N ILE A 613 19.65 20.17 2.48
CA ILE A 613 18.95 21.04 1.54
C ILE A 613 19.14 20.46 0.14
N GLY A 614 18.07 19.97 -0.48
CA GLY A 614 18.14 19.43 -1.83
C GLY A 614 16.78 19.01 -2.40
N TYR A 615 16.78 18.56 -3.65
CA TYR A 615 15.57 18.18 -4.39
C TYR A 615 15.57 16.69 -4.73
N ALA A 616 14.41 16.04 -4.55
CA ALA A 616 14.13 14.71 -5.05
C ALA A 616 12.61 14.50 -5.19
N ARG A 617 12.18 13.83 -6.28
CA ARG A 617 10.76 13.56 -6.53
C ARG A 617 10.28 12.33 -5.76
N GLY A 618 9.23 12.50 -4.96
CA GLY A 618 8.66 11.45 -4.12
C GLY A 618 9.68 10.88 -3.14
N ASN A 619 10.48 11.76 -2.51
CA ASN A 619 11.24 11.48 -1.29
C ASN A 619 10.45 12.02 -0.10
N PHE A 620 10.36 11.26 0.99
CA PHE A 620 9.59 11.66 2.17
C PHE A 620 10.36 12.75 2.95
N MET A 621 11.64 12.57 3.32
CA MET A 621 12.38 13.55 4.13
C MET A 621 13.00 14.70 3.31
N ASN A 622 12.23 15.76 3.05
CA ASN A 622 12.72 16.96 2.36
C ASN A 622 12.39 18.25 3.14
N LEU A 623 13.43 18.87 3.72
CA LEU A 623 13.35 20.12 4.48
C LEU A 623 12.76 21.26 3.63
N ALA A 624 13.33 21.49 2.44
CA ALA A 624 12.94 22.60 1.57
C ALA A 624 11.49 22.46 1.10
N THR A 625 11.07 21.27 0.65
CA THR A 625 9.69 21.04 0.20
C THR A 625 8.68 21.37 1.31
N ALA A 626 8.88 20.83 2.51
CA ALA A 626 7.94 21.03 3.62
C ALA A 626 7.88 22.50 4.08
N VAL A 627 9.04 23.18 4.17
CA VAL A 627 9.09 24.62 4.49
C VAL A 627 8.37 25.45 3.43
N GLY A 628 8.58 25.13 2.16
CA GLY A 628 7.97 25.87 1.05
C GLY A 628 6.45 25.69 0.99
N ILE A 629 5.95 24.47 1.19
CA ILE A 629 4.50 24.19 1.22
C ILE A 629 3.86 24.91 2.42
N TYR A 630 4.49 24.84 3.60
CA TYR A 630 4.02 25.56 4.78
C TYR A 630 3.90 27.06 4.51
N ALA A 631 4.95 27.69 3.97
CA ALA A 631 4.95 29.11 3.66
C ALA A 631 3.93 29.50 2.57
N ALA A 632 3.80 28.69 1.52
CA ALA A 632 2.83 28.92 0.45
C ALA A 632 1.38 28.86 0.97
N ILE A 633 1.07 27.90 1.84
CA ILE A 633 -0.26 27.75 2.43
C ILE A 633 -0.56 28.88 3.41
N SER A 634 0.38 29.25 4.28
CA SER A 634 0.19 30.39 5.19
C SER A 634 -0.17 31.65 4.42
N LYS A 635 0.51 31.91 3.29
CA LYS A 635 0.17 33.00 2.39
C LYS A 635 -1.23 32.87 1.78
N GLU A 636 -1.59 31.69 1.27
CA GLU A 636 -2.93 31.46 0.69
C GLU A 636 -4.06 31.66 1.71
N LEU A 637 -3.78 31.36 2.98
CA LEU A 637 -4.70 31.60 4.10
C LEU A 637 -4.71 33.07 4.55
N GLY A 638 -3.87 33.93 3.97
CA GLY A 638 -3.74 35.33 4.36
C GLY A 638 -3.12 35.53 5.75
N GLN A 639 -2.31 34.57 6.20
CA GLN A 639 -1.66 34.58 7.51
C GLN A 639 -0.19 35.00 7.39
N ASP A 640 0.29 35.76 8.38
CA ASP A 640 1.73 35.93 8.58
C ASP A 640 2.36 34.59 8.98
N LEU A 641 3.62 34.40 8.61
CA LEU A 641 4.36 33.16 8.78
C LEU A 641 4.88 33.01 10.22
N ILE A 642 4.30 32.07 10.96
CA ILE A 642 4.72 31.68 12.31
C ILE A 642 5.81 30.61 12.20
N PHE A 643 6.93 30.74 12.91
CA PHE A 643 7.90 29.67 13.00
C PHE A 643 7.29 28.47 13.76
N PRO A 644 7.16 27.29 13.15
CA PRO A 644 6.44 26.18 13.76
C PRO A 644 7.26 25.48 14.86
N GLY A 645 8.56 25.71 14.93
CA GLY A 645 9.49 25.07 15.85
C GLY A 645 9.60 25.72 17.23
N SER A 646 10.72 25.46 17.91
CA SER A 646 11.02 25.96 19.25
C SER A 646 11.52 27.41 19.21
N GLU A 647 11.07 28.26 20.13
CA GLU A 647 11.63 29.61 20.33
C GLU A 647 13.14 29.55 20.64
N ARG A 648 13.57 28.55 21.42
CA ARG A 648 14.99 28.35 21.74
C ARG A 648 15.80 28.01 20.49
N PHE A 649 15.24 27.26 19.55
CA PHE A 649 15.93 26.92 18.31
C PHE A 649 15.90 28.03 17.28
N TYR A 650 14.84 28.83 17.27
CA TYR A 650 14.71 29.97 16.37
C TYR A 650 15.92 30.91 16.47
N THR A 651 16.41 31.12 17.69
CA THR A 651 17.63 31.91 17.99
C THR A 651 18.89 31.05 18.13
N GLY A 652 18.77 29.74 17.97
CA GLY A 652 19.87 28.77 18.05
C GLY A 652 20.65 28.65 16.74
N PHE A 653 21.73 27.87 16.81
CA PHE A 653 22.64 27.66 15.68
C PHE A 653 22.47 26.27 15.07
N ASP A 654 22.47 26.21 13.74
CA ASP A 654 22.41 24.98 12.95
C ASP A 654 23.42 25.01 11.79
N SER A 655 23.85 23.84 11.34
CA SER A 655 24.78 23.68 10.22
C SER A 655 24.12 22.86 9.12
N PHE A 656 23.86 23.44 7.95
CA PHE A 656 23.15 22.75 6.87
C PHE A 656 24.10 22.10 5.87
N THR A 657 23.56 21.16 5.08
CA THR A 657 24.28 20.53 3.97
C THR A 657 23.51 20.70 2.68
N SER A 658 24.05 21.46 1.73
CA SER A 658 23.58 21.45 0.34
C SER A 658 23.90 20.10 -0.29
N ALA A 659 22.91 19.50 -0.95
CA ALA A 659 23.10 18.24 -1.67
C ALA A 659 24.17 18.37 -2.76
N ASP A 660 24.26 19.52 -3.42
CA ASP A 660 25.24 19.82 -4.47
C ASP A 660 26.67 19.85 -3.88
N LEU A 661 26.85 20.55 -2.75
CA LEU A 661 28.12 20.60 -2.05
C LEU A 661 28.53 19.20 -1.54
N HIS A 662 27.57 18.43 -1.02
CA HIS A 662 27.82 17.04 -0.59
C HIS A 662 28.26 16.15 -1.75
N ALA A 663 27.61 16.24 -2.91
CA ALA A 663 27.99 15.48 -4.10
C ALA A 663 29.42 15.81 -4.57
N LYS A 664 29.78 17.10 -4.62
CA LYS A 664 31.15 17.55 -4.92
C LYS A 664 32.15 17.05 -3.88
N PHE A 665 31.77 17.06 -2.60
CA PHE A 665 32.60 16.55 -1.51
C PHE A 665 32.85 15.05 -1.66
N CYS A 666 31.81 14.26 -1.94
CA CYS A 666 31.92 12.83 -2.17
C CYS A 666 32.87 12.53 -3.33
N GLU A 667 32.77 13.26 -4.44
CA GLU A 667 33.69 13.12 -5.57
C GLU A 667 35.14 13.45 -5.18
N TRP A 668 35.36 14.54 -4.44
CA TRP A 668 36.69 14.90 -3.95
C TRP A 668 37.26 13.83 -3.01
N ALA A 669 36.49 13.40 -2.02
CA ALA A 669 36.93 12.48 -0.97
C ALA A 669 37.41 11.14 -1.54
N VAL A 670 36.73 10.62 -2.57
CA VAL A 670 37.15 9.34 -3.17
C VAL A 670 38.39 9.43 -4.04
N LEU A 671 38.69 10.62 -4.57
CA LEU A 671 39.84 10.87 -5.43
C LEU A 671 41.07 11.38 -4.67
N GLU A 672 40.87 12.04 -3.54
CA GLU A 672 41.95 12.60 -2.73
C GLU A 672 42.68 11.48 -1.95
N PRO A 673 43.98 11.24 -2.24
CA PRO A 673 44.73 10.18 -1.56
C PRO A 673 44.82 10.38 -0.04
N SER A 674 44.96 11.64 0.43
CA SER A 674 45.06 11.94 1.86
C SER A 674 43.74 11.76 2.61
N ALA A 675 42.62 11.59 1.89
CA ALA A 675 41.31 11.30 2.46
C ALA A 675 41.04 9.79 2.61
N ALA A 676 42.00 8.90 2.32
CA ALA A 676 41.80 7.45 2.42
C ALA A 676 41.52 6.97 3.84
N ASN A 677 40.49 6.11 4.01
CA ASN A 677 40.11 5.51 5.30
C ASN A 677 39.69 6.54 6.35
N GLU A 678 38.96 7.57 5.90
CA GLU A 678 38.53 8.68 6.73
C GLU A 678 37.01 8.89 6.68
N ALA A 679 36.44 9.20 7.83
CA ALA A 679 35.09 9.73 7.95
C ALA A 679 35.10 11.26 8.01
N PHE A 680 34.14 11.93 7.40
CA PHE A 680 34.11 13.39 7.32
C PHE A 680 32.74 13.95 7.67
N ASN A 681 32.75 14.99 8.48
CA ASN A 681 31.65 15.95 8.48
C ASN A 681 31.55 16.62 7.12
N VAL A 682 30.32 16.89 6.67
CA VAL A 682 30.07 17.63 5.44
C VAL A 682 28.95 18.61 5.68
N VAL A 683 29.28 19.90 5.78
CA VAL A 683 28.33 21.01 5.88
C VAL A 683 28.78 22.18 5.01
N ASN A 684 27.87 23.10 4.75
CA ASN A 684 28.00 24.25 3.84
C ASN A 684 29.18 25.18 4.15
N GLY A 685 29.59 25.23 5.42
CA GLY A 685 30.73 26.02 5.89
C GLY A 685 30.35 27.35 6.51
N ASP A 686 29.07 27.72 6.45
CA ASP A 686 28.43 28.68 7.35
C ASP A 686 27.74 27.96 8.53
N VAL A 687 27.30 28.76 9.49
CA VAL A 687 26.43 28.37 10.60
C VAL A 687 25.30 29.37 10.62
N GLU A 688 24.07 28.88 10.67
CA GLU A 688 22.88 29.70 10.49
C GLU A 688 21.94 29.61 11.69
N SER A 689 20.99 30.54 11.72
CA SER A 689 19.90 30.53 12.70
C SER A 689 18.59 30.78 11.98
N TRP A 690 17.49 30.21 12.47
CA TRP A 690 16.19 30.44 11.86
C TRP A 690 15.71 31.89 12.02
N GLN A 691 16.18 32.64 13.01
CA GLN A 691 15.97 34.09 13.08
C GLN A 691 16.55 34.85 11.88
N ASN A 692 17.56 34.31 11.20
CA ASN A 692 18.12 34.87 9.97
C ASN A 692 17.44 34.28 8.71
N LEU A 693 17.19 32.97 8.68
CA LEU A 693 16.63 32.30 7.51
C LEU A 693 15.11 32.52 7.35
N TRP A 694 14.36 32.54 8.45
CA TRP A 694 12.90 32.58 8.43
C TRP A 694 12.32 33.88 7.84
N PRO A 695 12.86 35.08 8.15
CA PRO A 695 12.44 36.30 7.45
C PRO A 695 12.66 36.23 5.94
N LYS A 696 13.75 35.60 5.49
CA LYS A 696 14.03 35.40 4.06
C LYS A 696 13.03 34.43 3.42
N VAL A 697 12.62 33.36 4.12
CA VAL A 697 11.54 32.46 3.69
C VAL A 697 10.23 33.24 3.53
N ALA A 698 9.84 34.04 4.53
CA ALA A 698 8.63 34.84 4.47
C ALA A 698 8.64 35.80 3.28
N GLU A 699 9.73 36.55 3.10
CA GLU A 699 9.91 37.47 1.96
C GLU A 699 9.80 36.75 0.62
N ARG A 700 10.48 35.60 0.47
CA ARG A 700 10.48 34.83 -0.77
C ARG A 700 9.09 34.36 -1.18
N PHE A 701 8.28 33.91 -0.21
CA PHE A 701 6.91 33.50 -0.49
C PHE A 701 5.96 34.69 -0.57
N GLY A 702 6.37 35.91 -0.19
CA GLY A 702 5.55 37.11 -0.24
C GLY A 702 4.55 37.20 0.93
N THR A 703 5.01 36.85 2.13
CA THR A 703 4.33 37.03 3.42
C THR A 703 5.27 37.72 4.41
N ASN A 704 4.82 38.02 5.63
CA ASN A 704 5.66 38.56 6.69
C ASN A 704 5.84 37.53 7.80
N VAL A 705 6.86 37.71 8.65
CA VAL A 705 6.97 36.95 9.89
C VAL A 705 6.00 37.53 10.92
N ASP A 706 5.25 36.66 11.61
CA ASP A 706 4.40 37.11 12.71
C ASP A 706 5.27 37.64 13.86
N ALA A 707 5.19 38.95 14.12
CA ALA A 707 5.98 39.63 15.16
C ALA A 707 5.61 39.20 16.59
N SER A 708 4.51 38.48 16.76
CA SER A 708 3.99 37.96 18.02
C SER A 708 4.09 36.44 18.17
N GLN A 709 4.74 35.73 17.22
CA GLN A 709 4.79 34.26 17.14
C GLN A 709 5.18 33.51 18.43
N PHE A 710 5.90 34.14 19.36
CA PHE A 710 6.29 33.54 20.65
C PHE A 710 5.63 34.20 21.88
N GLN A 711 4.72 35.17 21.70
CA GLN A 711 4.09 35.88 22.83
C GLN A 711 2.94 35.08 23.47
N LYS A 712 2.34 34.15 22.74
CA LYS A 712 1.21 33.33 23.19
C LYS A 712 1.36 31.89 22.69
N SER A 713 0.90 30.94 23.50
CA SER A 713 0.81 29.55 23.08
C SER A 713 -0.19 29.41 21.93
N HIS A 714 0.23 28.74 20.87
CA HIS A 714 -0.66 28.38 19.77
C HIS A 714 -1.50 27.13 20.15
N PRO A 715 -2.77 26.99 19.71
CA PRO A 715 -3.61 25.84 20.05
C PRO A 715 -3.04 24.48 19.60
N LEU A 716 -2.21 24.49 18.55
CA LEU A 716 -1.56 23.30 18.00
C LEU A 716 -0.16 23.05 18.56
N SER A 717 0.28 23.76 19.59
CA SER A 717 1.62 23.55 20.16
C SER A 717 1.79 22.13 20.70
N SER A 718 3.00 21.59 20.63
CA SER A 718 3.34 20.30 21.27
C SER A 718 4.75 20.31 21.86
N SER A 719 4.98 19.41 22.83
CA SER A 719 6.29 19.20 23.43
C SER A 719 6.48 17.72 23.74
N THR A 720 7.68 17.21 23.46
CA THR A 720 8.08 15.84 23.76
C THR A 720 9.49 15.83 24.32
N ASP A 721 9.69 15.13 25.42
CA ASP A 721 11.02 14.92 25.99
C ASP A 721 11.82 13.94 25.12
N LEU A 722 13.10 14.25 24.89
CA LEU A 722 14.01 13.35 24.20
C LEU A 722 14.66 12.37 25.20
N ASN A 723 15.75 11.71 24.82
CA ASN A 723 16.40 10.73 25.69
C ASN A 723 16.76 11.38 27.04
N PRO A 724 16.36 10.78 28.18
CA PRO A 724 16.71 11.28 29.50
C PRO A 724 18.22 11.46 29.71
N VAL A 725 19.03 10.66 29.03
CA VAL A 725 20.48 10.79 29.00
C VAL A 725 20.88 11.31 27.61
N PRO A 726 21.18 12.61 27.47
CA PRO A 726 21.53 13.18 26.18
C PRO A 726 22.96 12.76 25.77
N PRO A 727 23.30 12.71 24.47
CA PRO A 727 24.64 12.35 24.02
C PRO A 727 25.75 13.25 24.58
N LEU A 728 25.45 14.52 24.91
CA LEU A 728 26.38 15.43 25.60
C LEU A 728 26.93 14.84 26.92
N SER A 729 26.20 13.93 27.56
CA SER A 729 26.64 13.23 28.78
C SER A 729 27.98 12.50 28.61
N LEU A 730 28.30 12.02 27.40
CA LEU A 730 29.56 11.35 27.09
C LEU A 730 30.79 12.27 27.24
N HIS A 731 30.58 13.58 27.30
CA HIS A 731 31.64 14.57 27.38
C HIS A 731 31.72 15.26 28.76
N GLU A 732 30.77 14.99 29.67
CA GLU A 732 30.59 15.73 30.93
C GLU A 732 31.86 15.89 31.77
N GLU A 733 32.59 14.79 31.97
CA GLU A 733 33.81 14.79 32.76
C GLU A 733 34.88 15.67 32.11
N THR A 734 35.03 15.56 30.78
CA THR A 734 36.05 16.29 30.03
C THR A 734 35.69 17.76 29.78
N SER A 735 34.40 18.09 29.72
CA SER A 735 33.90 19.43 29.46
C SER A 735 33.49 20.20 30.73
N GLY A 736 33.60 19.58 31.90
CA GLY A 736 33.22 20.20 33.18
C GLY A 736 31.70 20.37 33.35
N LEU A 737 30.89 19.52 32.72
CA LEU A 737 29.41 19.57 32.74
C LEU A 737 28.78 18.51 33.65
N LYS A 738 29.58 17.77 34.41
CA LYS A 738 29.11 16.70 35.28
C LYS A 738 27.97 17.16 36.20
N GLY A 739 26.82 16.51 36.09
CA GLY A 739 25.63 16.77 36.92
C GLY A 739 24.86 18.05 36.59
N VAL A 740 25.21 18.77 35.51
CA VAL A 740 24.46 19.96 35.05
C VAL A 740 23.87 19.82 33.65
N THR A 741 24.23 18.78 32.90
CA THR A 741 23.62 18.48 31.60
C THR A 741 22.13 18.23 31.74
N LYS A 742 21.34 18.83 30.85
CA LYS A 742 19.89 18.69 30.83
C LYS A 742 19.45 17.86 29.62
N PRO A 743 18.39 17.04 29.75
CA PRO A 743 17.76 16.39 28.62
C PRO A 743 17.25 17.42 27.60
N GLY A 744 17.22 17.01 26.33
CA GLY A 744 16.62 17.79 25.26
C GLY A 744 15.11 17.68 25.21
N LYS A 745 14.49 18.62 24.52
CA LYS A 745 13.09 18.52 24.11
C LYS A 745 12.93 18.81 22.63
N MET A 746 11.90 18.21 22.07
CA MET A 746 11.29 18.66 20.82
C MET A 746 10.06 19.50 21.18
N GLU A 747 10.10 20.79 20.87
CA GLU A 747 9.05 21.76 21.15
C GLU A 747 8.59 22.39 19.84
N GLN A 748 7.30 22.31 19.57
CA GLN A 748 6.70 22.88 18.37
C GLN A 748 5.72 23.96 18.79
N THR A 749 5.95 25.20 18.36
CA THR A 749 4.95 26.26 18.40
C THR A 749 3.71 25.83 17.62
N ILE A 750 3.89 25.19 16.47
CA ILE A 750 2.81 24.57 15.69
C ILE A 750 3.22 23.13 15.36
N ASP A 751 2.50 22.16 15.91
CA ASP A 751 2.66 20.75 15.54
C ASP A 751 2.27 20.56 14.08
N LEU A 752 3.26 20.42 13.21
CA LEU A 752 3.06 20.41 11.76
C LEU A 752 2.25 19.19 11.30
N THR A 753 2.31 18.09 12.04
CA THR A 753 1.50 16.90 11.74
C THR A 753 0.03 17.23 11.94
N LYS A 754 -0.33 17.85 13.08
CA LYS A 754 -1.72 18.29 13.34
C LYS A 754 -2.15 19.38 12.38
N TRP A 755 -1.27 20.35 12.11
CA TRP A 755 -1.54 21.47 11.20
C TRP A 755 -1.89 21.00 9.79
N SER A 756 -1.11 20.06 9.23
CA SER A 756 -1.33 19.51 7.88
C SER A 756 -2.67 18.80 7.71
N GLN A 757 -3.27 18.32 8.82
CA GLN A 757 -4.53 17.59 8.80
C GLN A 757 -5.77 18.47 8.84
N GLN A 758 -5.62 19.77 9.14
CA GLN A 758 -6.74 20.70 9.20
C GLN A 758 -7.40 20.88 7.83
N GLU A 759 -8.73 20.91 7.82
CA GLU A 759 -9.50 21.01 6.57
C GLU A 759 -9.17 22.30 5.81
N GLU A 760 -9.01 23.43 6.51
CA GLU A 760 -8.64 24.70 5.89
C GLU A 760 -7.27 24.67 5.18
N VAL A 761 -6.31 23.91 5.73
CA VAL A 761 -4.97 23.73 5.16
C VAL A 761 -5.04 22.87 3.91
N LYS A 762 -5.78 21.75 3.96
CA LYS A 762 -6.01 20.88 2.81
C LYS A 762 -6.71 21.62 1.67
N GLU A 763 -7.75 22.39 1.99
CA GLU A 763 -8.49 23.16 1.00
C GLU A 763 -7.67 24.32 0.42
N ALA A 764 -6.83 24.98 1.23
CA ALA A 764 -5.89 25.98 0.71
C ALA A 764 -4.88 25.39 -0.26
N TRP A 765 -4.30 24.22 0.05
CA TRP A 765 -3.40 23.53 -0.87
C TRP A 765 -4.10 23.14 -2.17
N LYS A 766 -5.30 22.55 -2.10
CA LYS A 766 -6.07 22.19 -3.30
C LYS A 766 -6.33 23.41 -4.20
N ARG A 767 -6.67 24.56 -3.61
CA ARG A 767 -6.85 25.82 -4.37
C ARG A 767 -5.55 26.27 -5.03
N LEU A 768 -4.44 26.29 -4.30
CA LEU A 768 -3.11 26.63 -4.82
C LEU A 768 -2.72 25.70 -5.98
N ALA A 769 -2.79 24.38 -5.74
CA ALA A 769 -2.40 23.37 -6.70
C ALA A 769 -3.23 23.47 -7.98
N LYS A 770 -4.54 23.65 -7.86
CA LYS A 770 -5.41 23.85 -9.03
C LYS A 770 -5.12 25.16 -9.77
N ARG A 771 -4.87 26.25 -9.05
CA ARG A 771 -4.61 27.58 -9.65
C ARG A 771 -3.28 27.62 -10.40
N ASP A 772 -2.23 27.07 -9.80
CA ASP A 772 -0.85 27.22 -10.27
C ASP A 772 -0.33 25.96 -11.00
N GLY A 773 -1.16 24.91 -11.09
CA GLY A 773 -0.88 23.65 -11.77
C GLY A 773 0.16 22.80 -11.02
N LEU A 774 0.05 22.73 -9.69
CA LEU A 774 0.99 22.03 -8.82
C LEU A 774 0.57 20.58 -8.58
N ASP A 775 1.51 19.76 -8.09
CA ASP A 775 1.23 18.41 -7.61
C ASP A 775 0.30 18.43 -6.39
N GLU A 776 -0.96 18.05 -6.58
CA GLU A 776 -1.98 17.99 -5.51
C GLU A 776 -1.55 17.09 -4.35
N LYS A 777 -0.73 16.06 -4.61
CA LYS A 777 -0.25 15.10 -3.60
C LYS A 777 0.95 15.60 -2.80
N ALA A 778 1.51 16.77 -3.13
CA ALA A 778 2.73 17.26 -2.47
C ALA A 778 2.53 17.54 -0.97
N LEU A 779 1.33 18.01 -0.56
CA LEU A 779 0.99 18.24 0.86
C LEU A 779 1.02 16.93 1.66
N GLU A 780 0.43 15.86 1.12
CA GLU A 780 0.37 14.54 1.74
C GLU A 780 1.75 13.85 1.73
N GLY A 781 2.55 14.12 0.70
CA GLY A 781 3.91 13.61 0.56
C GLY A 781 4.96 14.31 1.42
N ALA A 782 4.64 15.48 2.00
CA ALA A 782 5.56 16.24 2.85
C ALA A 782 5.67 15.59 4.24
N THR A 783 6.89 15.27 4.69
CA THR A 783 7.12 14.70 6.03
C THR A 783 7.05 15.75 7.13
N TRP A 784 5.84 16.03 7.58
CA TRP A 784 5.60 17.02 8.63
C TRP A 784 6.26 16.64 9.97
N GLY A 785 6.29 15.36 10.33
CA GLY A 785 6.99 14.89 11.53
C GLY A 785 8.50 15.15 11.51
N PHE A 786 9.14 14.94 10.34
CA PHE A 786 10.56 15.24 10.16
C PHE A 786 10.83 16.75 10.27
N LEU A 787 10.05 17.58 9.59
CA LEU A 787 10.21 19.04 9.69
C LEU A 787 9.97 19.53 11.13
N GLY A 788 8.95 18.99 11.79
CA GLY A 788 8.64 19.27 13.19
C GLY A 788 9.80 18.90 14.13
N PHE A 789 10.47 17.78 13.88
CA PHE A 789 11.70 17.43 14.60
C PHE A 789 12.82 18.44 14.33
N VAL A 790 13.17 18.71 13.07
CA VAL A 790 14.27 19.61 12.69
C VAL A 790 14.11 21.00 13.31
N LEU A 791 12.92 21.59 13.21
CA LEU A 791 12.65 22.93 13.73
C LEU A 791 12.35 22.95 15.23
N GLY A 792 11.92 21.82 15.80
CA GLY A 792 11.46 21.74 17.19
C GLY A 792 12.54 21.46 18.23
N ARG A 793 13.75 21.03 17.85
CA ARG A 793 14.87 20.77 18.79
C ARG A 793 15.17 22.00 19.64
N ASN A 794 15.23 21.92 20.96
CA ASN A 794 15.56 23.08 21.80
C ASN A 794 17.06 23.29 22.09
N PHE A 795 17.94 22.85 21.18
CA PHE A 795 19.40 22.87 21.34
C PHE A 795 20.13 23.08 20.02
N ASP A 796 21.38 23.54 20.08
CA ASP A 796 22.19 23.90 18.91
C ASP A 796 22.86 22.68 18.26
N LEU A 797 23.15 22.80 16.95
CA LEU A 797 23.79 21.80 16.10
C LEU A 797 24.90 22.45 15.27
N VAL A 798 26.12 22.41 15.78
CA VAL A 798 27.29 23.00 15.11
C VAL A 798 28.27 21.91 14.72
N ILE A 799 28.58 21.80 13.43
CA ILE A 799 29.44 20.74 12.90
C ILE A 799 30.74 21.34 12.37
N SER A 800 31.88 20.76 12.74
CA SER A 800 33.19 21.24 12.28
C SER A 800 33.60 20.61 10.95
N MET A 801 34.01 21.45 10.00
CA MET A 801 34.68 21.04 8.75
C MET A 801 36.21 21.08 8.83
N SER A 802 36.78 21.29 10.02
CA SER A 802 38.22 21.57 10.18
C SER A 802 39.11 20.46 9.62
N LYS A 803 38.70 19.20 9.74
CA LYS A 803 39.45 18.05 9.22
C LYS A 803 39.53 18.07 7.70
N ALA A 804 38.40 18.19 7.02
CA ALA A 804 38.36 18.28 5.56
C ALA A 804 39.15 19.48 5.02
N ARG A 805 39.05 20.64 5.68
CA ARG A 805 39.81 21.85 5.31
C ARG A 805 41.33 21.63 5.41
N LYS A 806 41.81 20.96 6.46
CA LYS A 806 43.23 20.60 6.61
C LYS A 806 43.73 19.67 5.50
N LEU A 807 42.84 18.85 4.92
CA LEU A 807 43.15 17.95 3.81
C LEU A 807 42.93 18.58 2.43
N GLY A 808 42.56 19.87 2.36
CA GLY A 808 42.51 20.64 1.11
C GLY A 808 41.10 20.94 0.58
N TRP A 809 40.03 20.52 1.26
CA TRP A 809 38.67 20.90 0.90
C TRP A 809 38.34 22.34 1.32
N ASN A 810 38.13 23.24 0.35
CA ASN A 810 37.88 24.65 0.63
C ASN A 810 36.58 25.20 0.02
N GLU A 811 35.78 24.34 -0.62
CA GLU A 811 34.47 24.75 -1.14
C GLU A 811 33.55 25.21 0.00
N TYR A 812 32.65 26.11 -0.36
CA TYR A 812 31.70 26.77 0.52
C TYR A 812 30.40 26.97 -0.26
N GLU A 813 29.27 26.86 0.43
CA GLU A 813 27.96 27.22 -0.13
C GLU A 813 27.18 27.99 0.94
N ASP A 814 26.53 29.09 0.57
CA ASP A 814 25.66 29.83 1.48
C ASP A 814 24.34 29.05 1.68
N SER A 815 23.95 28.84 2.94
CA SER A 815 22.79 28.02 3.29
C SER A 815 21.47 28.63 2.81
N TRP A 816 21.34 29.96 2.73
CA TRP A 816 20.18 30.60 2.14
C TRP A 816 20.17 30.47 0.62
N GLU A 817 21.31 30.68 -0.05
CA GLU A 817 21.41 30.49 -1.49
C GLU A 817 21.07 29.05 -1.90
N ALA A 818 21.56 28.05 -1.16
CA ALA A 818 21.22 26.65 -1.35
C ALA A 818 19.70 26.42 -1.21
N LEU A 819 19.10 26.92 -0.12
CA LEU A 819 17.66 26.76 0.12
C LEU A 819 16.82 27.46 -0.95
N SER A 820 17.19 28.69 -1.31
CA SER A 820 16.55 29.49 -2.36
C SER A 820 16.59 28.79 -3.71
N LYS A 821 17.75 28.24 -4.09
CA LYS A 821 17.93 27.48 -5.34
C LYS A 821 17.05 26.22 -5.37
N VAL A 822 16.92 25.51 -4.25
CA VAL A 822 16.03 24.33 -4.17
C VAL A 822 14.56 24.75 -4.30
N PHE A 823 14.15 25.88 -3.73
CA PHE A 823 12.81 26.40 -3.97
C PHE A 823 12.56 26.75 -5.44
N ASP A 824 13.54 27.31 -6.17
CA ASP A 824 13.43 27.53 -7.62
C ASP A 824 13.27 26.20 -8.36
N THR A 825 14.05 25.18 -7.99
CA THR A 825 13.93 23.82 -8.55
C THR A 825 12.55 23.21 -8.31
N LEU A 826 12.01 23.37 -7.09
CA LEU A 826 10.67 22.89 -6.72
C LEU A 826 9.56 23.62 -7.48
N LYS A 827 9.75 24.91 -7.76
CA LYS A 827 8.84 25.70 -8.59
C LYS A 827 8.83 25.23 -10.04
N ASP A 828 10.01 25.04 -10.63
CA ASP A 828 10.16 24.51 -11.99
C ASP A 828 9.55 23.11 -12.12
N ALA A 829 9.68 22.30 -11.07
CA ALA A 829 9.08 20.97 -10.98
C ALA A 829 7.58 20.95 -10.66
N LYS A 830 6.92 22.11 -10.53
CA LYS A 830 5.50 22.26 -10.17
C LYS A 830 5.13 21.60 -8.84
N VAL A 831 6.05 21.63 -7.88
CA VAL A 831 5.79 21.23 -6.49
C VAL A 831 5.44 22.45 -5.64
N LEU A 832 5.98 23.62 -5.97
CA LEU A 832 5.71 24.91 -5.32
C LEU A 832 5.25 25.96 -6.35
N PRO A 833 4.52 27.01 -5.94
CA PRO A 833 4.04 28.08 -6.83
C PRO A 833 5.14 29.01 -7.39
#